data_AF-A0A543PJC3-F1
#
_entry.id   AF-A0A543PJC3-F1
#
_cell.length_a   1.000
_cell.length_b   1.000
_cell.length_c   1.000
_cell.angle_alpha   90.00
_cell.angle_beta   90.00
_cell.angle_gamma   90.00
#
_symmetry.space_group_name_H-M   'P 1'
#
loop_
_entity.id
_entity.type
_entity.pdbx_description
1 polymer ?
#
loop_
_entity_poly.entity_id
_entity_poly.type
_entity_poly.pdbx_seq_one_letter_code
_entity_poly.pdbx_strand_id
1 'polypeptide(L)'
;MTMTTRSGRRVARTLGAALPLVVAVALAQPASAAPRPDNPGRGHDRAPVAQPEQPPAAFDYTQIEGLTADRYGTVKETLELPMHDGTEVHIEVTRPADESGQPVAGQWPVILEASPYHGTLADREGRRILPDPRDEDGTSLGLTGYFAPKGYAVVMMDLRGTGLSDGCLDHLAANDAQDLKTVVEWAAAQPWSNGRVGMTGHSYVGSTPSLAAAMDPQGLETIVPSAGMATMYDHQFQAGVPYFLQWAGPMEAYEQIALERDLPDGEHFGQKPEETGCGLPNSSLTAGEAQLSGQYTSWHGERDWRAGATAADIPVFMVHGVNDNAARVAGMDWFTQRGGRDGDKIWLGQWDHGSGCCPTRRGIQWTYALHAWFDAHLAQRDVETGPAAELFLSDGTFEGGRTGDRSQILVDSQWPATASHLTLHPAADGTLGTTAPAVPGAVSFTGDPSGFADPQGTGGVDFVSEPVAEDTVLAGKPLMDLVASVTAPRVHLIGTLYDESPDGERRRISQFAINPELRVGVATPKPVIPGQLMQMQPPGFAMAHNLREGHRLTLRFTTSDPDKVPTFAVDPRVTIATGPGGTVLQVPVAGSPVLVDDTVPFSLDAPAEAGPAQPEEQASVTPVAGGPERTPLTVAFHEFDVQEGFDNAALLVSAVPSMQADIDLYLQRQNADGTWSSDLTSGGSASLTEESLRLANPVPGRYRLEVHNWAGAPSTRVDVTLTFLNSAGDAG
;
A
#
# COMPACT_ATOMS: atom_id res chain seq x y z
N MET A 1 50.37 -49.41 -9.41
CA MET A 1 51.59 -48.60 -9.23
C MET A 1 51.13 -47.16 -9.06
N THR A 2 51.35 -46.60 -7.86
CA THR A 2 51.32 -45.18 -7.42
C THR A 2 50.08 -44.32 -7.76
N MET A 3 49.18 -44.07 -6.79
CA MET A 3 49.20 -42.96 -5.79
C MET A 3 48.96 -41.58 -6.44
N THR A 4 48.09 -40.65 -6.01
CA THR A 4 47.35 -40.42 -4.75
C THR A 4 46.51 -39.13 -4.91
N THR A 5 45.29 -39.11 -4.31
CA THR A 5 44.61 -38.03 -3.53
C THR A 5 44.46 -36.60 -4.12
N ARG A 6 43.44 -35.78 -3.83
CA ARG A 6 42.22 -35.79 -3.00
C ARG A 6 41.47 -34.46 -3.28
N SER A 7 40.18 -34.45 -2.90
CA SER A 7 39.33 -33.31 -2.46
C SER A 7 39.09 -32.13 -3.43
N GLY A 8 37.90 -31.57 -3.56
CA GLY A 8 36.65 -31.83 -2.85
C GLY A 8 35.75 -30.59 -2.90
N ARG A 9 34.49 -30.83 -3.31
CA ARG A 9 33.23 -30.17 -2.90
C ARG A 9 32.91 -28.71 -3.26
N ARG A 10 31.70 -28.64 -3.85
CA ARG A 10 30.59 -27.67 -3.71
C ARG A 10 30.57 -26.47 -4.67
N VAL A 11 29.69 -26.61 -5.66
CA VAL A 11 29.13 -25.53 -6.48
C VAL A 11 27.65 -25.41 -6.10
N ALA A 12 27.24 -24.22 -5.65
CA ALA A 12 25.86 -23.76 -5.65
C ALA A 12 25.92 -22.31 -6.17
N ARG A 13 25.35 -22.11 -7.36
CA ARG A 13 24.13 -21.32 -7.64
C ARG A 13 24.38 -19.83 -7.80
N THR A 14 24.56 -19.48 -9.07
CA THR A 14 24.37 -18.18 -9.71
C THR A 14 22.89 -17.91 -9.96
N LEU A 15 22.43 -16.67 -9.78
CA LEU A 15 21.59 -15.92 -10.74
C LEU A 15 21.20 -14.56 -10.13
N GLY A 16 21.42 -13.48 -10.88
CA GLY A 16 20.97 -12.14 -10.54
C GLY A 16 21.72 -11.07 -11.32
N ALA A 17 21.30 -10.81 -12.56
CA ALA A 17 21.65 -9.59 -13.28
C ALA A 17 20.64 -9.36 -14.41
N ALA A 18 19.98 -8.20 -14.39
CA ALA A 18 19.50 -7.51 -15.59
C ALA A 18 19.51 -5.99 -15.33
N LEU A 19 20.19 -5.27 -16.22
CA LEU A 19 20.30 -3.82 -16.35
C LEU A 19 18.97 -3.16 -16.76
N PRO A 20 18.93 -1.81 -16.78
CA PRO A 20 18.63 -1.16 -18.05
C PRO A 20 19.65 -0.08 -18.48
N LEU A 21 19.53 0.25 -19.77
CA LEU A 21 20.38 1.09 -20.60
C LEU A 21 19.68 2.44 -20.85
N VAL A 22 20.46 3.52 -20.81
CA VAL A 22 20.11 4.93 -21.01
C VAL A 22 19.87 5.29 -22.49
N VAL A 23 18.94 6.22 -22.77
CA VAL A 23 18.94 7.05 -24.01
C VAL A 23 18.67 8.52 -23.65
N ALA A 24 19.57 9.40 -24.10
CA ALA A 24 19.56 10.85 -23.86
C ALA A 24 18.92 11.62 -25.03
N VAL A 25 18.27 12.76 -24.74
CA VAL A 25 17.88 13.78 -25.73
C VAL A 25 18.33 15.17 -25.27
N ALA A 26 18.95 15.92 -26.18
CA ALA A 26 19.54 17.24 -25.98
C ALA A 26 18.49 18.37 -26.07
N LEU A 27 18.61 19.34 -25.16
CA LEU A 27 17.80 20.55 -25.06
C LEU A 27 18.24 21.64 -26.05
N ALA A 28 17.27 22.30 -26.70
CA ALA A 28 17.44 23.62 -27.31
C ALA A 28 16.40 24.58 -26.73
N GLN A 29 16.87 25.69 -26.16
CA GLN A 29 16.06 26.73 -25.49
C GLN A 29 15.25 27.58 -26.49
N PRO A 30 14.05 28.07 -26.13
CA PRO A 30 13.43 29.19 -26.81
C PRO A 30 13.63 30.52 -26.06
N ALA A 31 13.84 31.58 -26.83
CA ALA A 31 13.99 32.96 -26.38
C ALA A 31 12.66 33.58 -25.93
N SER A 32 12.74 34.47 -24.94
CA SER A 32 11.59 35.22 -24.39
C SER A 32 11.09 36.31 -25.33
N ALA A 33 9.77 36.53 -25.34
CA ALA A 33 9.15 37.71 -25.94
C ALA A 33 8.23 38.37 -24.92
N ALA A 34 8.45 39.66 -24.67
CA ALA A 34 7.74 40.51 -23.72
C ALA A 34 6.30 40.85 -24.18
N PRO A 35 5.37 41.18 -23.24
CA PRO A 35 3.97 41.44 -23.57
C PRO A 35 3.75 42.86 -24.11
N ARG A 36 2.76 43.01 -25.00
CA ARG A 36 2.34 44.30 -25.58
C ARG A 36 1.29 45.00 -24.69
N PRO A 37 1.25 46.35 -24.66
CA PRO A 37 0.35 47.12 -23.81
C PRO A 37 -1.08 47.25 -24.38
N ASP A 38 -2.04 47.29 -23.47
CA ASP A 38 -3.48 47.37 -23.70
C ASP A 38 -3.97 48.69 -24.30
N ASN A 39 -5.07 48.59 -25.03
CA ASN A 39 -5.78 49.69 -25.69
C ASN A 39 -7.00 50.09 -24.83
N PRO A 40 -7.25 51.39 -24.53
CA PRO A 40 -8.31 51.77 -23.60
C PRO A 40 -9.65 52.04 -24.29
N GLY A 41 -10.73 51.52 -23.71
CA GLY A 41 -12.05 52.18 -23.72
C GLY A 41 -13.23 51.34 -24.18
N ARG A 42 -14.13 51.01 -23.24
CA ARG A 42 -15.41 51.71 -23.00
C ARG A 42 -16.25 50.93 -21.98
N GLY A 43 -16.65 51.64 -20.93
CA GLY A 43 -17.46 51.11 -19.84
C GLY A 43 -18.91 50.89 -20.24
N HIS A 44 -19.47 49.80 -19.73
CA HIS A 44 -20.89 49.64 -19.47
C HIS A 44 -21.04 49.06 -18.07
N ASP A 45 -21.81 49.75 -17.24
CA ASP A 45 -22.15 49.38 -15.86
C ASP A 45 -22.71 47.96 -15.80
N ARG A 46 -22.00 47.06 -15.10
CA ARG A 46 -22.53 45.76 -14.68
C ARG A 46 -22.85 45.82 -13.19
N ALA A 47 -24.04 45.33 -12.85
CA ALA A 47 -24.52 45.05 -11.51
C ALA A 47 -23.46 44.30 -10.66
N PRO A 48 -23.51 44.40 -9.32
CA PRO A 48 -22.49 43.83 -8.44
C PRO A 48 -22.30 42.35 -8.77
N VAL A 49 -21.08 42.01 -9.17
CA VAL A 49 -20.63 40.64 -9.37
C VAL A 49 -20.70 39.98 -8.00
N ALA A 50 -21.56 38.97 -7.85
CA ALA A 50 -21.50 38.07 -6.71
C ALA A 50 -20.06 37.57 -6.60
N GLN A 51 -19.47 37.65 -5.41
CA GLN A 51 -18.16 37.04 -5.18
C GLN A 51 -18.22 35.58 -5.69
N PRO A 52 -17.19 35.09 -6.39
CA PRO A 52 -17.14 33.68 -6.72
C PRO A 52 -17.25 32.91 -5.39
N GLU A 53 -18.24 32.01 -5.27
CA GLU A 53 -18.19 30.99 -4.22
C GLU A 53 -16.82 30.34 -4.29
N GLN A 54 -16.09 30.29 -3.16
CA GLN A 54 -14.86 29.53 -3.10
C GLN A 54 -15.17 28.09 -3.55
N PRO A 55 -14.30 27.46 -4.36
CA PRO A 55 -14.48 26.06 -4.70
C PRO A 55 -14.61 25.23 -3.40
N PRO A 56 -15.45 24.19 -3.38
CA PRO A 56 -15.56 23.33 -2.21
C PRO A 56 -14.19 22.73 -1.89
N ALA A 57 -13.71 22.96 -0.67
CA ALA A 57 -12.47 22.39 -0.15
C ALA A 57 -12.73 20.99 0.41
N ALA A 58 -11.68 20.16 0.49
CA ALA A 58 -11.75 18.88 1.17
C ALA A 58 -12.14 19.04 2.64
N PHE A 59 -12.80 18.02 3.19
CA PHE A 59 -13.22 18.03 4.58
C PHE A 59 -12.01 18.02 5.52
N ASP A 60 -11.90 19.02 6.39
CA ASP A 60 -10.81 19.16 7.36
C ASP A 60 -11.22 18.53 8.70
N TYR A 61 -10.72 17.33 8.94
CA TYR A 61 -10.99 16.55 10.15
C TYR A 61 -10.42 17.20 11.42
N THR A 62 -9.41 18.07 11.30
CA THR A 62 -8.84 18.76 12.47
C THR A 62 -9.76 19.83 13.05
N GLN A 63 -10.77 20.26 12.28
CA GLN A 63 -11.72 21.31 12.66
C GLN A 63 -13.05 20.74 13.17
N ILE A 64 -13.17 19.43 13.37
CA ILE A 64 -14.42 18.82 13.86
C ILE A 64 -14.69 19.29 15.29
N GLU A 65 -15.81 19.97 15.46
CA GLU A 65 -16.28 20.38 16.77
C GLU A 65 -16.94 19.22 17.52
N GLY A 66 -16.89 19.27 18.84
CA GLY A 66 -17.62 18.32 19.68
C GLY A 66 -16.93 16.97 19.85
N LEU A 67 -15.71 16.78 19.38
CA LEU A 67 -14.91 15.60 19.70
C LEU A 67 -14.65 15.47 21.21
N THR A 68 -14.42 14.25 21.68
CA THR A 68 -13.92 14.02 23.04
C THR A 68 -12.55 14.66 23.25
N ALA A 69 -12.25 15.07 24.47
CA ALA A 69 -11.07 15.86 24.80
C ALA A 69 -10.28 15.20 25.93
N ASP A 70 -8.98 15.49 26.00
CA ASP A 70 -8.11 14.96 27.03
C ASP A 70 -8.55 15.45 28.40
N ARG A 71 -8.98 14.50 29.25
CA ARG A 71 -9.56 14.79 30.56
C ARG A 71 -9.05 13.88 31.67
N TYR A 72 -8.43 12.76 31.30
CA TYR A 72 -8.09 11.69 32.23
C TYR A 72 -6.61 11.33 32.13
N GLY A 73 -6.04 10.85 33.22
CA GLY A 73 -4.85 10.00 33.14
C GLY A 73 -5.24 8.62 32.60
N THR A 74 -4.28 7.71 32.56
CA THR A 74 -4.52 6.33 32.10
C THR A 74 -3.98 5.31 33.08
N VAL A 75 -4.68 4.18 33.20
CA VAL A 75 -4.21 3.00 33.92
C VAL A 75 -4.25 1.81 32.97
N LYS A 76 -3.18 1.02 33.00
CA LYS A 76 -3.03 -0.20 32.21
C LYS A 76 -3.22 -1.41 33.12
N GLU A 77 -4.02 -2.35 32.67
CA GLU A 77 -4.24 -3.65 33.29
C GLU A 77 -3.93 -4.75 32.29
N THR A 78 -3.31 -5.82 32.76
CA THR A 78 -2.94 -6.97 31.94
C THR A 78 -3.68 -8.19 32.48
N LEU A 79 -4.22 -9.01 31.58
CA LEU A 79 -4.91 -10.23 31.93
C LEU A 79 -4.74 -11.30 30.85
N GLU A 80 -4.90 -12.54 31.27
CA GLU A 80 -5.02 -13.70 30.39
C GLU A 80 -6.50 -14.10 30.32
N LEU A 81 -7.02 -14.27 29.10
CA LEU A 81 -8.40 -14.68 28.87
C LEU A 81 -8.44 -16.08 28.27
N PRO A 82 -9.12 -17.06 28.90
CA PRO A 82 -9.27 -18.39 28.33
C PRO A 82 -10.27 -18.37 27.17
N MET A 83 -9.86 -18.94 26.05
CA MET A 83 -10.65 -19.07 24.82
C MET A 83 -11.52 -20.33 24.86
N HIS A 84 -12.27 -20.55 23.78
CA HIS A 84 -13.24 -21.65 23.64
C HIS A 84 -12.64 -23.06 23.86
N ASP A 85 -11.34 -23.22 23.64
CA ASP A 85 -10.58 -24.46 23.79
C ASP A 85 -9.69 -24.50 25.04
N GLY A 86 -9.73 -23.45 25.86
CA GLY A 86 -8.92 -23.32 27.08
C GLY A 86 -7.53 -22.74 26.87
N THR A 87 -7.13 -22.41 25.63
CA THR A 87 -5.92 -21.61 25.39
C THR A 87 -6.10 -20.21 25.94
N GLU A 88 -5.08 -19.67 26.58
CA GLU A 88 -5.10 -18.32 27.13
C GLU A 88 -4.54 -17.32 26.12
N VAL A 89 -5.28 -16.25 25.86
CA VAL A 89 -4.82 -15.11 25.05
C VAL A 89 -4.56 -13.91 25.94
N HIS A 90 -3.45 -13.24 25.65
CA HIS A 90 -2.97 -12.10 26.39
C HIS A 90 -3.67 -10.82 25.94
N ILE A 91 -4.15 -10.05 26.92
CA ILE A 91 -4.85 -8.80 26.69
C ILE A 91 -4.30 -7.72 27.62
N GLU A 92 -4.00 -6.55 27.06
CA GLU A 92 -3.80 -5.31 27.81
C GLU A 92 -5.00 -4.37 27.64
N VAL A 93 -5.48 -3.82 28.75
CA VAL A 93 -6.56 -2.83 28.78
C VAL A 93 -6.00 -1.52 29.33
N THR A 94 -5.97 -0.49 28.49
CA THR A 94 -5.66 0.87 28.90
C THR A 94 -6.97 1.66 29.02
N ARG A 95 -7.24 2.22 30.19
CA ARG A 95 -8.53 2.90 30.49
C ARG A 95 -8.34 4.20 31.29
N PRO A 96 -9.37 5.07 31.33
CA PRO A 96 -9.28 6.37 32.00
C PRO A 96 -9.02 6.24 33.51
N ALA A 97 -8.10 7.05 34.02
CA ALA A 97 -7.69 7.11 35.42
C ALA A 97 -7.72 8.54 35.97
N ASP A 98 -7.88 8.66 37.28
CA ASP A 98 -7.77 9.93 37.99
C ASP A 98 -6.31 10.35 38.19
N GLU A 99 -6.08 11.54 38.77
CA GLU A 99 -4.74 12.07 39.04
C GLU A 99 -3.90 11.17 39.98
N SER A 100 -4.54 10.25 40.71
CA SER A 100 -3.86 9.28 41.59
C SER A 100 -3.53 7.96 40.89
N GLY A 101 -3.83 7.83 39.59
CA GLY A 101 -3.62 6.62 38.80
C GLY A 101 -4.65 5.53 39.08
N GLN A 102 -5.78 5.85 39.72
CA GLN A 102 -6.86 4.89 39.96
C GLN A 102 -7.89 4.94 38.83
N PRO A 103 -8.45 3.80 38.39
CA PRO A 103 -9.48 3.78 37.36
C PRO A 103 -10.68 4.67 37.72
N VAL A 104 -11.08 5.55 36.80
CA VAL A 104 -12.28 6.37 36.97
C VAL A 104 -13.53 5.51 36.79
N ALA A 105 -14.46 5.61 37.73
CA ALA A 105 -15.75 4.96 37.60
C ALA A 105 -16.53 5.54 36.41
N GLY A 106 -16.89 4.70 35.45
CA GLY A 106 -17.58 5.09 34.22
C GLY A 106 -17.79 3.89 33.31
N GLN A 107 -18.61 4.10 32.27
CA GLN A 107 -18.79 3.15 31.18
C GLN A 107 -18.26 3.81 29.90
N TRP A 108 -17.21 3.23 29.35
CA TRP A 108 -16.41 3.81 28.27
C TRP A 108 -16.67 3.07 26.95
N PRO A 109 -16.70 3.78 25.80
CA PRO A 109 -16.57 3.13 24.49
C PRO A 109 -15.26 2.36 24.42
N VAL A 110 -15.27 1.24 23.69
CA VAL A 110 -14.12 0.34 23.61
C VAL A 110 -13.54 0.30 22.20
N ILE A 111 -12.23 0.53 22.08
CA ILE A 111 -11.48 0.30 20.85
C ILE A 111 -10.64 -0.95 21.05
N LEU A 112 -10.70 -1.90 20.12
CA LEU A 112 -9.95 -3.14 20.16
C LEU A 112 -9.03 -3.25 18.94
N GLU A 113 -7.75 -3.53 19.20
CA GLU A 113 -6.78 -3.93 18.18
C GLU A 113 -6.22 -5.32 18.52
N ALA A 114 -6.24 -6.24 17.55
CA ALA A 114 -5.74 -7.60 17.72
C ALA A 114 -4.57 -7.83 16.76
N SER A 115 -3.39 -8.07 17.32
CA SER A 115 -2.13 -8.04 16.58
C SER A 115 -1.33 -9.34 16.71
N PRO A 116 -0.79 -9.85 15.60
CA PRO A 116 0.22 -10.91 15.62
C PRO A 116 1.65 -10.37 15.80
N TYR A 117 1.81 -9.05 15.95
CA TYR A 117 3.11 -8.37 15.82
C TYR A 117 3.68 -7.85 17.15
N HIS A 118 2.95 -7.97 18.24
CA HIS A 118 3.41 -7.48 19.54
C HIS A 118 4.68 -8.22 20.00
N GLY A 119 5.72 -7.46 20.37
CA GLY A 119 7.04 -8.00 20.72
C GLY A 119 7.93 -8.31 19.51
N THR A 120 7.55 -7.85 18.31
CA THR A 120 8.38 -7.93 17.11
C THR A 120 8.35 -6.61 16.31
N LEU A 121 7.41 -6.49 15.38
CA LEU A 121 7.26 -5.33 14.49
C LEU A 121 6.35 -4.24 15.08
N ALA A 122 5.59 -4.54 16.13
CA ALA A 122 4.70 -3.61 16.81
C ALA A 122 4.80 -3.72 18.34
N ASP A 123 4.35 -2.69 19.04
CA ASP A 123 4.22 -2.65 20.50
C ASP A 123 2.74 -2.68 20.92
N ARG A 124 2.49 -2.84 22.22
CA ARG A 124 1.12 -2.86 22.79
C ARG A 124 0.62 -1.46 23.15
N GLU A 125 1.35 -0.42 22.74
CA GLU A 125 0.84 0.95 22.82
C GLU A 125 -0.04 1.28 21.59
N GLY A 126 -0.04 0.41 20.58
CA GLY A 126 -0.73 0.62 19.31
C GLY A 126 0.05 1.58 18.42
N ARG A 127 1.39 1.57 18.51
CA ARG A 127 2.25 2.28 17.57
C ARG A 127 2.43 1.42 16.33
N ARG A 128 2.43 2.06 15.17
CA ARG A 128 2.85 1.50 13.86
C ARG A 128 1.78 0.93 12.94
N ILE A 129 0.58 1.46 12.98
CA ILE A 129 -0.43 1.21 11.97
C ILE A 129 -1.16 2.53 11.70
N LEU A 130 -0.81 3.17 10.58
CA LEU A 130 -1.26 4.52 10.14
C LEU A 130 -0.54 5.66 10.90
N PRO A 131 -0.47 6.91 10.37
CA PRO A 131 0.32 7.98 10.98
C PRO A 131 -0.10 8.17 12.44
N ASP A 132 0.84 7.89 13.34
CA ASP A 132 0.58 7.93 14.76
C ASP A 132 0.34 9.38 15.22
N PRO A 133 -0.67 9.63 16.08
CA PRO A 133 -0.73 10.88 16.82
C PRO A 133 0.55 11.05 17.63
N ARG A 134 1.03 12.29 17.70
CA ARG A 134 2.23 12.66 18.46
C ARG A 134 1.88 13.69 19.53
N ASP A 135 2.61 13.66 20.64
CA ASP A 135 2.59 14.74 21.63
C ASP A 135 3.41 15.95 21.17
N GLU A 136 3.44 17.00 22.01
CA GLU A 136 4.20 18.24 21.77
C GLU A 136 5.70 17.99 21.60
N ASP A 137 6.24 16.90 22.16
CA ASP A 137 7.65 16.51 22.06
C ASP A 137 7.92 15.62 20.83
N GLY A 138 6.90 15.34 20.01
CA GLY A 138 6.98 14.52 18.81
C GLY A 138 6.99 13.01 19.08
N THR A 139 6.70 12.57 20.30
CA THR A 139 6.62 11.15 20.68
C THR A 139 5.30 10.55 20.21
N SER A 140 5.35 9.36 19.61
CA SER A 140 4.13 8.64 19.21
C SER A 140 3.31 8.23 20.43
N LEU A 141 2.06 8.70 20.47
CA LEU A 141 1.06 8.40 21.49
C LEU A 141 0.44 7.01 21.30
N GLY A 142 0.45 6.48 20.08
CA GLY A 142 -0.27 5.26 19.70
C GLY A 142 -1.79 5.37 19.94
N LEU A 143 -2.51 4.26 19.73
CA LEU A 143 -3.95 4.17 20.02
C LEU A 143 -4.24 4.39 21.50
N THR A 144 -3.47 3.75 22.38
CA THR A 144 -3.68 3.79 23.84
C THR A 144 -3.51 5.20 24.40
N GLY A 145 -2.41 5.89 24.07
CA GLY A 145 -2.11 7.22 24.57
C GLY A 145 -2.96 8.33 23.95
N TYR A 146 -3.55 8.11 22.77
CA TYR A 146 -4.46 9.10 22.16
C TYR A 146 -5.91 8.96 22.63
N PHE A 147 -6.46 7.74 22.68
CA PHE A 147 -7.88 7.54 22.96
C PHE A 147 -8.19 7.41 24.45
N ALA A 148 -7.34 6.75 25.24
CA ALA A 148 -7.67 6.52 26.66
C ALA A 148 -7.79 7.83 27.48
N PRO A 149 -6.91 8.84 27.32
CA PRO A 149 -7.09 10.14 27.98
C PRO A 149 -8.37 10.88 27.59
N LYS A 150 -8.95 10.56 26.42
CA LYS A 150 -10.20 11.14 25.90
C LYS A 150 -11.47 10.42 26.38
N GLY A 151 -11.32 9.37 27.18
CA GLY A 151 -12.45 8.64 27.74
C GLY A 151 -12.82 7.36 26.98
N TYR A 152 -11.84 6.69 26.38
CA TYR A 152 -12.01 5.35 25.81
C TYR A 152 -11.32 4.29 26.67
N ALA A 153 -11.84 3.07 26.62
CA ALA A 153 -11.05 1.90 26.97
C ALA A 153 -10.42 1.34 25.68
N VAL A 154 -9.11 1.13 25.68
CA VAL A 154 -8.38 0.55 24.54
C VAL A 154 -7.89 -0.83 24.94
N VAL A 155 -8.28 -1.83 24.16
CA VAL A 155 -7.98 -3.25 24.36
C VAL A 155 -6.99 -3.68 23.30
N MET A 156 -5.80 -4.07 23.72
CA MET A 156 -4.74 -4.59 22.86
C MET A 156 -4.65 -6.09 23.09
N MET A 157 -4.93 -6.87 22.06
CA MET A 157 -4.93 -8.33 22.10
C MET A 157 -3.73 -8.86 21.33
N ASP A 158 -3.00 -9.80 21.93
CA ASP A 158 -2.07 -10.65 21.20
C ASP A 158 -2.85 -11.80 20.55
N LEU A 159 -2.73 -11.97 19.24
CA LEU A 159 -3.34 -13.14 18.61
C LEU A 159 -2.74 -14.43 19.16
N ARG A 160 -3.55 -15.49 19.19
CA ARG A 160 -3.14 -16.83 19.61
C ARG A 160 -1.81 -17.24 18.97
N GLY A 161 -0.92 -17.79 19.79
CA GLY A 161 0.40 -18.24 19.37
C GLY A 161 1.37 -17.12 19.00
N THR A 162 1.04 -15.86 19.28
CA THR A 162 1.90 -14.68 19.06
C THR A 162 2.01 -13.86 20.35
N GLY A 163 3.00 -12.97 20.43
CA GLY A 163 3.19 -12.14 21.62
C GLY A 163 3.32 -12.98 22.89
N LEU A 164 2.54 -12.65 23.91
CA LEU A 164 2.45 -13.35 25.19
C LEU A 164 1.32 -14.40 25.22
N SER A 165 0.48 -14.48 24.18
CA SER A 165 -0.59 -15.48 24.07
C SER A 165 -0.05 -16.90 23.88
N ASP A 166 -0.74 -17.86 24.49
CA ASP A 166 -0.52 -19.29 24.30
C ASP A 166 -1.04 -19.78 22.93
N GLY A 167 -0.73 -21.03 22.62
CA GLY A 167 -1.32 -21.79 21.51
C GLY A 167 -0.57 -21.63 20.19
N CYS A 168 -1.26 -21.94 19.09
CA CYS A 168 -0.67 -21.98 17.75
C CYS A 168 -1.32 -20.94 16.85
N LEU A 169 -0.49 -20.24 16.07
CA LEU A 169 -0.95 -19.34 15.03
C LEU A 169 -1.93 -20.08 14.09
N ASP A 170 -3.10 -19.49 13.87
CA ASP A 170 -4.13 -20.04 13.01
C ASP A 170 -4.58 -19.01 11.98
N HIS A 171 -3.59 -18.48 11.25
CA HIS A 171 -3.69 -17.28 10.43
C HIS A 171 -4.99 -17.17 9.61
N LEU A 172 -5.81 -16.19 10.01
CA LEU A 172 -7.14 -15.87 9.48
C LEU A 172 -8.11 -17.06 9.42
N ALA A 173 -7.94 -18.08 10.24
CA ALA A 173 -8.77 -19.26 10.24
C ALA A 173 -9.75 -19.27 11.41
N ALA A 174 -10.32 -20.45 11.69
CA ALA A 174 -11.44 -20.57 12.59
C ALA A 174 -11.10 -20.24 14.05
N ASN A 175 -9.88 -20.48 14.53
CA ASN A 175 -9.52 -20.12 15.91
C ASN A 175 -9.32 -18.61 16.05
N ASP A 176 -8.60 -17.97 15.13
CA ASP A 176 -8.47 -16.49 15.08
C ASP A 176 -9.87 -15.84 15.14
N ALA A 177 -10.80 -16.28 14.28
CA ALA A 177 -12.15 -15.71 14.23
C ALA A 177 -12.96 -15.94 15.52
N GLN A 178 -12.86 -17.12 16.14
CA GLN A 178 -13.54 -17.43 17.40
C GLN A 178 -12.97 -16.66 18.59
N ASP A 179 -11.65 -16.50 18.64
CA ASP A 179 -10.97 -15.75 19.69
C ASP A 179 -11.36 -14.27 19.59
N LEU A 180 -11.33 -13.68 18.39
CA LEU A 180 -11.79 -12.32 18.15
C LEU A 180 -13.24 -12.11 18.60
N LYS A 181 -14.14 -13.03 18.26
CA LYS A 181 -15.53 -12.99 18.73
C LYS A 181 -15.61 -12.99 20.26
N THR A 182 -14.86 -13.89 20.90
CA THR A 182 -14.85 -14.05 22.36
C THR A 182 -14.34 -12.80 23.06
N VAL A 183 -13.25 -12.21 22.57
CA VAL A 183 -12.65 -11.01 23.16
C VAL A 183 -13.55 -9.79 22.97
N VAL A 184 -14.20 -9.64 21.80
CA VAL A 184 -15.17 -8.56 21.58
C VAL A 184 -16.35 -8.67 22.55
N GLU A 185 -16.97 -9.85 22.68
CA GLU A 185 -18.10 -10.05 23.58
C GLU A 185 -17.68 -9.86 25.06
N TRP A 186 -16.49 -10.33 25.42
CA TRP A 186 -15.91 -10.11 26.75
C TRP A 186 -15.72 -8.62 27.03
N ALA A 187 -15.14 -7.86 26.08
CA ALA A 187 -14.86 -6.44 26.23
C ALA A 187 -16.16 -5.62 26.32
N ALA A 188 -17.18 -5.98 25.54
CA ALA A 188 -18.52 -5.38 25.62
C ALA A 188 -19.20 -5.62 26.97
N ALA A 189 -18.98 -6.79 27.58
CA ALA A 189 -19.63 -7.18 28.83
C ALA A 189 -18.97 -6.61 30.11
N GLN A 190 -17.81 -5.97 30.01
CA GLN A 190 -17.11 -5.46 31.19
C GLN A 190 -17.88 -4.35 31.91
N PRO A 191 -17.81 -4.25 33.24
CA PRO A 191 -18.55 -3.24 34.00
C PRO A 191 -18.13 -1.80 33.68
N TRP A 192 -16.91 -1.62 33.16
CA TRP A 192 -16.37 -0.35 32.70
C TRP A 192 -16.65 -0.06 31.22
N SER A 193 -17.29 -0.98 30.50
CA SER A 193 -17.64 -0.81 29.09
C SER A 193 -19.06 -0.24 28.96
N ASN A 194 -19.29 0.56 27.92
CA ASN A 194 -20.63 1.00 27.53
C ASN A 194 -21.36 -0.01 26.62
N GLY A 195 -20.75 -1.18 26.37
CA GLY A 195 -21.29 -2.24 25.53
C GLY A 195 -21.02 -2.09 24.03
N ARG A 196 -20.35 -1.02 23.58
CA ARG A 196 -20.02 -0.76 22.18
C ARG A 196 -18.51 -0.86 21.96
N VAL A 197 -18.13 -1.82 21.12
CA VAL A 197 -16.76 -2.13 20.73
C VAL A 197 -16.58 -1.78 19.26
N GLY A 198 -15.53 -1.05 18.94
CA GLY A 198 -15.05 -0.89 17.57
C GLY A 198 -13.69 -1.54 17.39
N MET A 199 -13.40 -2.02 16.18
CA MET A 199 -12.10 -2.60 15.85
C MET A 199 -11.39 -1.82 14.75
N THR A 200 -10.08 -1.71 14.84
CA THR A 200 -9.23 -1.06 13.83
C THR A 200 -7.92 -1.83 13.67
N GLY A 201 -7.21 -1.55 12.59
CA GLY A 201 -5.89 -2.11 12.32
C GLY A 201 -5.46 -1.94 10.87
N HIS A 202 -4.24 -2.37 10.55
CA HIS A 202 -3.65 -2.34 9.23
C HIS A 202 -3.03 -3.69 8.87
N SER A 203 -3.10 -4.08 7.59
CA SER A 203 -2.56 -5.35 7.10
C SER A 203 -3.23 -6.56 7.78
N TYR A 204 -2.49 -7.49 8.40
CA TYR A 204 -3.09 -8.60 9.15
C TYR A 204 -3.95 -8.05 10.31
N VAL A 205 -3.44 -7.11 11.11
CA VAL A 205 -4.24 -6.44 12.15
C VAL A 205 -5.51 -5.85 11.53
N GLY A 206 -5.43 -5.24 10.34
CA GLY A 206 -6.56 -4.68 9.59
C GLY A 206 -7.50 -5.72 8.98
N SER A 207 -7.08 -6.99 8.90
CA SER A 207 -7.93 -8.11 8.52
C SER A 207 -8.76 -8.61 9.70
N THR A 208 -8.26 -8.49 10.95
CA THR A 208 -8.97 -8.96 12.16
C THR A 208 -10.37 -8.34 12.36
N PRO A 209 -10.63 -7.04 12.08
CA PRO A 209 -11.98 -6.49 12.14
C PRO A 209 -12.95 -7.18 11.15
N SER A 210 -12.46 -7.55 9.95
CA SER A 210 -13.29 -8.22 8.94
C SER A 210 -13.69 -9.63 9.39
N LEU A 211 -12.77 -10.33 10.07
CA LEU A 211 -13.04 -11.64 10.68
C LEU A 211 -14.06 -11.53 11.81
N ALA A 212 -13.86 -10.58 12.73
CA ALA A 212 -14.79 -10.36 13.83
C ALA A 212 -16.19 -10.01 13.31
N ALA A 213 -16.30 -9.09 12.35
CA ALA A 213 -17.58 -8.74 11.73
C ALA A 213 -18.27 -9.95 11.08
N ALA A 214 -17.51 -10.87 10.47
CA ALA A 214 -18.06 -12.09 9.89
C ALA A 214 -18.64 -13.06 10.94
N MET A 215 -18.20 -12.95 12.20
CA MET A 215 -18.65 -13.79 13.32
C MET A 215 -19.86 -13.20 14.06
N ASP A 216 -20.26 -11.96 13.74
CA ASP A 216 -21.39 -11.25 14.33
C ASP A 216 -21.40 -11.28 15.89
N PRO A 217 -20.31 -10.89 16.57
CA PRO A 217 -20.25 -10.83 18.03
C PRO A 217 -21.20 -9.79 18.61
N GLN A 218 -21.76 -10.09 19.79
CA GLN A 218 -22.50 -9.09 20.55
C GLN A 218 -21.59 -7.94 20.97
N GLY A 219 -22.03 -6.71 20.71
CA GLY A 219 -21.35 -5.48 21.11
C GLY A 219 -20.39 -4.90 20.08
N LEU A 220 -20.11 -5.57 18.96
CA LEU A 220 -19.38 -4.94 17.85
C LEU A 220 -20.29 -3.95 17.13
N GLU A 221 -19.91 -2.68 17.14
CA GLU A 221 -20.71 -1.58 16.61
C GLU A 221 -20.15 -1.03 15.29
N THR A 222 -18.83 -1.10 15.08
CA THR A 222 -18.20 -0.64 13.85
C THR A 222 -16.80 -1.24 13.65
N ILE A 223 -16.31 -1.24 12.41
CA ILE A 223 -14.93 -1.63 12.09
C ILE A 223 -14.25 -0.63 11.15
N VAL A 224 -12.93 -0.49 11.32
CA VAL A 224 -12.07 0.37 10.51
C VAL A 224 -10.88 -0.43 9.95
N PRO A 225 -11.11 -1.33 8.98
CA PRO A 225 -10.03 -2.11 8.37
C PRO A 225 -9.18 -1.25 7.41
N SER A 226 -7.88 -1.15 7.68
CA SER A 226 -6.91 -0.60 6.74
C SER A 226 -6.10 -1.70 6.07
N ALA A 227 -5.98 -1.67 4.75
CA ALA A 227 -5.29 -2.72 3.97
C ALA A 227 -5.66 -4.15 4.42
N GLY A 228 -6.91 -4.29 4.85
CA GLY A 228 -7.45 -5.47 5.52
C GLY A 228 -8.20 -6.34 4.54
N MET A 229 -8.10 -7.65 4.76
CA MET A 229 -8.68 -8.66 3.88
C MET A 229 -9.73 -9.47 4.64
N ALA A 230 -10.69 -10.03 3.90
CA ALA A 230 -11.65 -10.99 4.44
C ALA A 230 -11.40 -12.43 3.94
N THR A 231 -10.34 -12.66 3.15
CA THR A 231 -9.96 -14.01 2.72
C THR A 231 -8.47 -14.13 2.44
N MET A 232 -7.91 -15.31 2.72
CA MET A 232 -6.56 -15.66 2.28
C MET A 232 -6.44 -15.94 0.78
N TYR A 233 -7.51 -16.36 0.10
CA TYR A 233 -7.40 -16.71 -1.32
C TYR A 233 -7.02 -15.50 -2.18
N ASP A 234 -7.67 -14.35 -1.96
CA ASP A 234 -7.42 -13.12 -2.73
C ASP A 234 -6.08 -12.46 -2.35
N HIS A 235 -5.53 -12.79 -1.17
CA HIS A 235 -4.17 -12.43 -0.78
C HIS A 235 -3.12 -13.18 -1.61
N GLN A 236 -3.36 -14.46 -1.86
CA GLN A 236 -2.42 -15.36 -2.53
C GLN A 236 -2.56 -15.40 -4.05
N PHE A 237 -3.78 -15.23 -4.57
CA PHE A 237 -4.11 -15.43 -5.97
C PHE A 237 -5.01 -14.33 -6.55
N GLN A 238 -4.89 -14.11 -7.86
CA GLN A 238 -5.90 -13.43 -8.66
C GLN A 238 -6.51 -14.43 -9.64
N ALA A 239 -7.70 -14.94 -9.31
CA ALA A 239 -8.40 -16.00 -10.06
C ALA A 239 -7.46 -17.16 -10.47
N GLY A 240 -6.70 -17.66 -9.50
CA GLY A 240 -5.79 -18.79 -9.67
C GLY A 240 -4.40 -18.45 -10.19
N VAL A 241 -4.10 -17.18 -10.49
CA VAL A 241 -2.74 -16.73 -10.81
C VAL A 241 -2.03 -16.34 -9.50
N PRO A 242 -0.95 -17.03 -9.09
CA PRO A 242 -0.30 -16.76 -7.82
C PRO A 242 0.48 -15.46 -7.85
N TYR A 243 0.42 -14.71 -6.75
CA TYR A 243 1.32 -13.58 -6.53
C TYR A 243 2.66 -14.05 -5.99
N PHE A 244 3.76 -13.54 -6.54
CA PHE A 244 5.11 -14.02 -6.23
C PHE A 244 5.45 -13.93 -4.73
N LEU A 245 5.21 -12.77 -4.10
CA LEU A 245 5.52 -12.54 -2.68
C LEU A 245 4.56 -13.25 -1.72
N GLN A 246 3.29 -13.42 -2.08
CA GLN A 246 2.25 -13.92 -1.17
C GLN A 246 2.00 -15.43 -1.28
N TRP A 247 2.51 -16.05 -2.34
CA TRP A 247 2.42 -17.50 -2.55
C TRP A 247 3.31 -18.30 -1.58
N ALA A 248 4.48 -17.79 -1.20
CA ALA A 248 5.41 -18.45 -0.27
C ALA A 248 5.68 -17.64 1.03
N GLY A 249 5.72 -16.30 0.94
CA GLY A 249 6.27 -15.45 1.99
C GLY A 249 5.48 -15.31 3.30
N PRO A 250 4.15 -15.10 3.30
CA PRO A 250 3.47 -14.58 4.50
C PRO A 250 3.37 -15.57 5.63
N MET A 251 3.06 -16.84 5.34
CA MET A 251 2.95 -17.84 6.40
C MET A 251 4.29 -18.22 7.00
N GLU A 252 5.33 -18.38 6.16
CA GLU A 252 6.69 -18.59 6.65
C GLU A 252 7.14 -17.39 7.49
N ALA A 253 6.86 -16.16 7.03
CA ALA A 253 7.18 -14.94 7.75
C ALA A 253 6.41 -14.78 9.06
N TYR A 254 5.10 -15.07 9.11
CA TYR A 254 4.30 -14.93 10.34
C TYR A 254 4.61 -16.03 11.36
N GLU A 255 4.88 -17.25 10.91
CA GLU A 255 5.45 -18.28 11.79
C GLU A 255 6.82 -17.83 12.29
N GLN A 256 7.71 -17.35 11.41
CA GLN A 256 9.02 -16.85 11.82
C GLN A 256 8.91 -15.67 12.81
N ILE A 257 7.97 -14.76 12.63
CA ILE A 257 7.67 -13.68 13.58
C ILE A 257 7.18 -14.25 14.92
N ALA A 258 6.28 -15.23 14.89
CA ALA A 258 5.80 -15.91 16.09
C ALA A 258 6.93 -16.67 16.81
N LEU A 259 7.95 -17.13 16.08
CA LEU A 259 9.16 -17.74 16.62
C LEU A 259 10.15 -16.70 17.17
N GLU A 260 10.40 -15.60 16.46
CA GLU A 260 11.44 -14.60 16.76
C GLU A 260 11.00 -13.52 17.77
N ARG A 261 9.98 -13.79 18.59
CA ARG A 261 9.46 -12.81 19.57
C ARG A 261 10.53 -12.42 20.60
N ASP A 262 10.75 -11.12 20.74
CA ASP A 262 11.59 -10.52 21.79
C ASP A 262 10.66 -9.85 22.80
N LEU A 263 10.26 -10.59 23.82
CA LEU A 263 9.27 -10.12 24.79
C LEU A 263 9.96 -9.39 25.95
N PRO A 264 9.29 -8.36 26.52
CA PRO A 264 9.65 -7.84 27.82
C PRO A 264 9.76 -8.97 28.86
N ASP A 265 10.65 -8.81 29.84
CA ASP A 265 10.94 -9.79 30.92
C ASP A 265 11.70 -11.07 30.51
N GLY A 266 12.13 -11.18 29.24
CA GLY A 266 13.09 -12.20 28.81
C GLY A 266 12.48 -13.53 28.37
N GLU A 267 11.17 -13.57 28.15
CA GLU A 267 10.55 -14.65 27.39
C GLU A 267 10.96 -14.54 25.91
N HIS A 268 11.74 -15.50 25.44
CA HIS A 268 12.29 -15.53 24.09
C HIS A 268 11.99 -16.87 23.43
N PHE A 269 12.25 -16.94 22.11
CA PHE A 269 12.29 -18.19 21.35
C PHE A 269 12.90 -19.34 22.16
N GLY A 270 12.13 -20.42 22.36
CA GLY A 270 12.55 -21.63 23.07
C GLY A 270 12.11 -21.76 24.53
N GLN A 271 11.37 -20.80 25.11
CA GLN A 271 10.78 -20.95 26.46
C GLN A 271 9.49 -21.78 26.50
N LYS A 272 8.73 -21.84 25.39
CA LYS A 272 7.60 -22.76 25.17
C LYS A 272 7.86 -23.65 23.93
N PRO A 273 8.77 -24.64 24.01
CA PRO A 273 9.18 -25.46 22.85
C PRO A 273 8.03 -26.18 22.15
N GLU A 274 6.96 -26.52 22.89
CA GLU A 274 5.76 -27.17 22.39
C GLU A 274 4.94 -26.29 21.44
N GLU A 275 5.04 -24.97 21.55
CA GLU A 275 4.35 -24.00 20.69
C GLU A 275 5.19 -23.62 19.46
N THR A 276 6.46 -24.00 19.44
CA THR A 276 7.39 -23.64 18.37
C THR A 276 7.05 -24.38 17.06
N GLY A 277 6.59 -23.62 16.07
CA GLY A 277 6.24 -24.11 14.74
C GLY A 277 4.97 -24.97 14.71
N CYS A 278 4.16 -24.92 15.76
CA CYS A 278 2.93 -25.70 15.84
C CYS A 278 1.82 -25.15 14.92
N GLY A 279 1.95 -23.92 14.43
CA GLY A 279 1.09 -23.34 13.38
C GLY A 279 1.58 -23.64 11.95
N LEU A 280 2.78 -24.19 11.74
CA LEU A 280 3.25 -24.63 10.41
C LEU A 280 2.26 -25.54 9.67
N PRO A 281 1.54 -26.47 10.33
CA PRO A 281 0.46 -27.22 9.68
C PRO A 281 -0.66 -26.36 9.08
N ASN A 282 -0.92 -25.19 9.65
CA ASN A 282 -1.89 -24.20 9.17
C ASN A 282 -1.34 -23.32 8.04
N SER A 283 -0.04 -23.39 7.73
CA SER A 283 0.57 -22.64 6.64
C SER A 283 0.03 -23.02 5.27
N SER A 284 0.02 -22.07 4.34
CA SER A 284 -0.33 -22.29 2.95
C SER A 284 0.55 -23.34 2.27
N LEU A 285 1.77 -23.55 2.77
CA LEU A 285 2.68 -24.60 2.31
C LEU A 285 2.09 -26.01 2.47
N THR A 286 1.17 -26.22 3.42
CA THR A 286 0.51 -27.52 3.60
C THR A 286 -0.66 -27.74 2.64
N ALA A 287 -1.15 -26.69 1.97
CA ALA A 287 -2.18 -26.81 0.94
C ALA A 287 -1.69 -27.51 -0.34
N GLY A 288 -0.40 -27.85 -0.45
CA GLY A 288 0.13 -28.76 -1.45
C GLY A 288 0.07 -28.22 -2.89
N GLU A 289 -0.30 -29.07 -3.86
CA GLU A 289 -0.35 -28.70 -5.29
C GLU A 289 -1.28 -27.51 -5.57
N ALA A 290 -2.28 -27.27 -4.71
CA ALA A 290 -3.20 -26.14 -4.82
C ALA A 290 -2.48 -24.78 -4.83
N GLN A 291 -1.33 -24.69 -4.15
CA GLN A 291 -0.52 -23.47 -4.17
C GLN A 291 0.10 -23.22 -5.55
N LEU A 292 0.36 -24.26 -6.34
CA LEU A 292 0.89 -24.15 -7.70
C LEU A 292 -0.21 -24.04 -8.76
N SER A 293 -1.35 -24.72 -8.57
CA SER A 293 -2.48 -24.67 -9.52
C SER A 293 -3.38 -23.45 -9.32
N GLY A 294 -3.30 -22.81 -8.15
CA GLY A 294 -4.19 -21.72 -7.75
C GLY A 294 -5.62 -22.19 -7.45
N GLN A 295 -5.83 -23.50 -7.31
CA GLN A 295 -7.14 -24.06 -7.02
C GLN A 295 -7.56 -23.71 -5.58
N TYR A 296 -8.79 -23.25 -5.43
CA TYR A 296 -9.41 -23.06 -4.12
C TYR A 296 -9.73 -24.41 -3.49
N THR A 297 -9.38 -24.57 -2.21
CA THR A 297 -9.49 -25.82 -1.45
C THR A 297 -10.17 -25.58 -0.09
N SER A 298 -10.42 -26.64 0.68
CA SER A 298 -10.94 -26.52 2.05
C SER A 298 -10.05 -25.64 2.94
N TRP A 299 -8.73 -25.68 2.76
CA TRP A 299 -7.79 -24.82 3.50
C TRP A 299 -8.09 -23.33 3.30
N HIS A 300 -8.47 -22.94 2.08
CA HIS A 300 -8.91 -21.57 1.78
C HIS A 300 -10.31 -21.30 2.34
N GLY A 301 -11.20 -22.29 2.28
CA GLY A 301 -12.56 -22.21 2.83
C GLY A 301 -12.64 -21.95 4.33
N GLU A 302 -11.69 -22.49 5.09
CA GLU A 302 -11.54 -22.23 6.53
C GLU A 302 -11.07 -20.79 6.82
N ARG A 303 -10.65 -20.04 5.79
CA ARG A 303 -10.06 -18.69 5.83
C ARG A 303 -10.79 -17.73 4.87
N ASP A 304 -12.07 -17.97 4.63
CA ASP A 304 -12.91 -17.16 3.75
C ASP A 304 -14.11 -16.59 4.49
N TRP A 305 -13.95 -15.36 4.93
CA TRP A 305 -14.89 -14.60 5.74
C TRP A 305 -15.68 -13.58 4.92
N ARG A 306 -15.46 -13.53 3.60
CA ARG A 306 -16.05 -12.52 2.70
C ARG A 306 -17.57 -12.46 2.84
N ALA A 307 -18.24 -13.61 2.86
CA ALA A 307 -19.70 -13.66 2.95
C ALA A 307 -20.21 -13.03 4.26
N GLY A 308 -19.60 -13.38 5.39
CA GLY A 308 -19.96 -12.82 6.70
C GLY A 308 -19.63 -11.33 6.79
N ALA A 309 -18.40 -10.92 6.45
CA ALA A 309 -17.97 -9.52 6.48
C ALA A 309 -18.81 -8.62 5.56
N THR A 310 -19.18 -9.12 4.37
CA THR A 310 -20.06 -8.41 3.44
C THR A 310 -21.49 -8.32 3.99
N ALA A 311 -21.97 -9.35 4.69
CA ALA A 311 -23.32 -9.36 5.26
C ALA A 311 -23.45 -8.50 6.51
N ALA A 312 -22.39 -8.35 7.31
CA ALA A 312 -22.38 -7.66 8.61
C ALA A 312 -23.15 -6.33 8.59
N ASP A 313 -24.09 -6.18 9.52
CA ASP A 313 -25.02 -5.05 9.64
C ASP A 313 -24.46 -3.98 10.59
N ILE A 314 -23.22 -3.58 10.33
CA ILE A 314 -22.51 -2.52 11.05
C ILE A 314 -21.88 -1.54 10.04
N PRO A 315 -21.73 -0.26 10.39
CA PRO A 315 -20.94 0.71 9.64
C PRO A 315 -19.48 0.27 9.51
N VAL A 316 -18.93 0.35 8.29
CA VAL A 316 -17.52 0.04 8.00
C VAL A 316 -16.82 1.26 7.43
N PHE A 317 -15.69 1.66 8.02
CA PHE A 317 -14.77 2.63 7.42
C PHE A 317 -13.57 1.92 6.79
N MET A 318 -13.64 1.65 5.49
CA MET A 318 -12.59 0.99 4.73
C MET A 318 -11.46 1.96 4.35
N VAL A 319 -10.21 1.54 4.52
CA VAL A 319 -9.04 2.30 4.06
C VAL A 319 -8.13 1.40 3.24
N HIS A 320 -7.83 1.77 1.99
CA HIS A 320 -6.92 0.96 1.18
C HIS A 320 -6.17 1.75 0.10
N GLY A 321 -5.14 1.12 -0.47
CA GLY A 321 -4.29 1.68 -1.50
C GLY A 321 -4.46 0.90 -2.81
N VAL A 322 -4.64 1.60 -3.93
CA VAL A 322 -4.72 0.96 -5.26
C VAL A 322 -3.36 0.38 -5.71
N ASN A 323 -2.26 0.85 -5.12
CA ASN A 323 -0.90 0.39 -5.39
C ASN A 323 -0.36 -0.55 -4.29
N ASP A 324 -1.21 -0.99 -3.35
CA ASP A 324 -0.82 -1.93 -2.30
C ASP A 324 -0.26 -3.20 -2.92
N ASN A 325 1.00 -3.51 -2.62
CA ASN A 325 1.75 -4.63 -3.20
C ASN A 325 1.77 -5.88 -2.30
N ALA A 326 1.20 -5.81 -1.09
CA ALA A 326 1.14 -6.95 -0.17
C ALA A 326 -0.28 -7.47 0.03
N ALA A 327 -1.15 -6.69 0.68
CA ALA A 327 -2.58 -7.05 0.81
C ALA A 327 -3.29 -6.95 -0.54
N ARG A 328 -2.88 -5.96 -1.36
CA ARG A 328 -3.46 -5.58 -2.65
C ARG A 328 -4.89 -5.11 -2.56
N VAL A 329 -5.28 -4.19 -3.45
CA VAL A 329 -6.63 -3.63 -3.47
C VAL A 329 -7.75 -4.67 -3.66
N ALA A 330 -7.43 -5.87 -4.17
CA ALA A 330 -8.40 -6.98 -4.19
C ALA A 330 -8.85 -7.40 -2.77
N GLY A 331 -8.06 -7.13 -1.73
CA GLY A 331 -8.39 -7.36 -0.33
C GLY A 331 -9.67 -6.65 0.13
N MET A 332 -10.01 -5.48 -0.44
CA MET A 332 -11.27 -4.76 -0.16
C MET A 332 -12.42 -5.13 -1.09
N ASP A 333 -12.30 -6.16 -1.95
CA ASP A 333 -13.37 -6.51 -2.88
C ASP A 333 -14.67 -6.92 -2.16
N TRP A 334 -14.58 -7.47 -0.95
CA TRP A 334 -15.75 -7.76 -0.12
C TRP A 334 -16.51 -6.48 0.28
N PHE A 335 -15.79 -5.40 0.59
CA PHE A 335 -16.39 -4.11 0.92
C PHE A 335 -17.03 -3.48 -0.32
N THR A 336 -16.36 -3.56 -1.48
CA THR A 336 -16.93 -3.12 -2.77
C THR A 336 -18.24 -3.86 -3.09
N GLN A 337 -18.37 -5.14 -2.72
CA GLN A 337 -19.59 -5.94 -2.89
C GLN A 337 -20.73 -5.55 -1.93
N ARG A 338 -20.47 -4.78 -0.86
CA ARG A 338 -21.53 -4.25 0.02
C ARG A 338 -22.40 -3.22 -0.68
N GLY A 339 -21.86 -2.54 -1.70
CA GLY A 339 -22.61 -1.70 -2.64
C GLY A 339 -23.12 -0.38 -2.05
N GLY A 340 -22.30 0.32 -1.26
CA GLY A 340 -22.60 1.68 -0.79
C GLY A 340 -23.70 1.75 0.26
N ARG A 341 -23.63 0.92 1.31
CA ARG A 341 -24.62 0.95 2.40
C ARG A 341 -24.58 2.27 3.16
N ASP A 342 -25.75 2.69 3.64
CA ASP A 342 -25.85 3.85 4.53
C ASP A 342 -24.94 3.67 5.74
N GLY A 343 -24.10 4.67 5.99
CA GLY A 343 -23.13 4.65 7.08
C GLY A 343 -21.79 3.98 6.75
N ASP A 344 -21.61 3.34 5.59
CA ASP A 344 -20.27 2.90 5.17
C ASP A 344 -19.42 4.11 4.70
N LYS A 345 -18.12 4.05 4.95
CA LYS A 345 -17.14 5.05 4.53
C LYS A 345 -15.93 4.41 3.85
N ILE A 346 -15.31 5.09 2.88
CA ILE A 346 -14.05 4.65 2.29
C ILE A 346 -13.05 5.80 2.05
N TRP A 347 -11.79 5.52 2.37
CA TRP A 347 -10.62 6.23 1.86
C TRP A 347 -9.82 5.31 0.93
N LEU A 348 -9.72 5.68 -0.35
CA LEU A 348 -8.97 4.91 -1.35
C LEU A 348 -7.92 5.79 -2.02
N GLY A 349 -6.63 5.48 -1.86
CA GLY A 349 -5.57 6.32 -2.40
C GLY A 349 -4.49 5.60 -3.21
N GLN A 350 -3.52 6.36 -3.73
CA GLN A 350 -2.39 5.86 -4.53
C GLN A 350 -1.30 5.14 -3.71
N TRP A 351 -1.63 4.66 -2.52
CA TRP A 351 -0.69 4.16 -1.52
C TRP A 351 -0.23 2.73 -1.83
N ASP A 352 1.03 2.42 -1.52
CA ASP A 352 1.52 1.04 -1.43
C ASP A 352 1.34 0.49 0.01
N HIS A 353 1.82 -0.73 0.29
CA HIS A 353 1.60 -1.39 1.59
C HIS A 353 2.48 -0.86 2.73
N GLY A 354 3.65 -0.28 2.44
CA GLY A 354 4.71 -0.09 3.45
C GLY A 354 5.58 1.15 3.29
N SER A 355 5.47 1.88 2.17
CA SER A 355 5.75 3.32 2.19
C SER A 355 4.92 3.89 3.33
N GLY A 356 5.52 4.70 4.20
CA GLY A 356 4.78 5.45 5.19
C GLY A 356 3.80 6.37 4.47
N CYS A 357 2.68 5.84 4.00
CA CYS A 357 1.82 6.44 2.99
C CYS A 357 0.34 6.09 3.10
N CYS A 358 -0.07 5.19 3.99
CA CYS A 358 -1.44 5.28 4.47
C CYS A 358 -1.62 6.56 5.28
N PRO A 359 -2.69 7.31 5.05
CA PRO A 359 -2.65 8.38 4.08
C PRO A 359 -1.63 9.45 4.50
N THR A 360 -0.37 9.39 4.07
CA THR A 360 0.61 10.47 4.39
C THR A 360 0.51 11.68 3.48
N ARG A 361 -0.63 11.84 2.81
CA ARG A 361 -1.14 13.17 2.42
C ARG A 361 -2.22 13.72 3.32
N ARG A 362 -2.80 12.88 4.17
CA ARG A 362 -3.78 13.29 5.18
C ARG A 362 -3.14 13.40 6.55
N GLY A 363 -2.06 12.68 6.86
CA GLY A 363 -1.26 12.92 8.06
C GLY A 363 -2.13 12.92 9.30
N ILE A 364 -2.14 14.04 10.04
CA ILE A 364 -2.98 14.22 11.22
C ILE A 364 -4.48 14.04 10.96
N GLN A 365 -4.96 14.30 9.74
CA GLN A 365 -6.36 14.13 9.36
C GLN A 365 -6.84 12.69 9.56
N TRP A 366 -5.96 11.70 9.39
CA TRP A 366 -6.30 10.30 9.67
C TRP A 366 -6.68 10.12 11.14
N THR A 367 -5.88 10.64 12.06
CA THR A 367 -6.13 10.56 13.49
C THR A 367 -7.49 11.15 13.84
N TYR A 368 -7.81 12.32 13.29
CA TYR A 368 -9.09 12.96 13.55
C TYR A 368 -10.27 12.30 12.84
N ALA A 369 -10.07 11.72 11.65
CA ALA A 369 -11.10 10.92 10.98
C ALA A 369 -11.45 9.66 11.76
N LEU A 370 -10.44 8.94 12.25
CA LEU A 370 -10.63 7.78 13.12
C LEU A 370 -11.31 8.18 14.43
N HIS A 371 -10.91 9.31 15.01
CA HIS A 371 -11.52 9.85 16.22
C HIS A 371 -12.99 10.18 16.03
N ALA A 372 -13.32 10.98 15.02
CA ALA A 372 -14.70 11.33 14.70
C ALA A 372 -15.56 10.10 14.44
N TRP A 373 -15.03 9.11 13.74
CA TRP A 373 -15.70 7.83 13.51
C TRP A 373 -16.05 7.12 14.82
N PHE A 374 -15.08 6.96 15.72
CA PHE A 374 -15.34 6.33 17.01
C PHE A 374 -16.21 7.17 17.94
N ASP A 375 -16.15 8.49 17.85
CA ASP A 375 -17.04 9.36 18.60
C ASP A 375 -18.49 9.24 18.13
N ALA A 376 -18.71 9.20 16.81
CA ALA A 376 -20.02 9.01 16.21
C ALA A 376 -20.62 7.64 16.56
N HIS A 377 -19.86 6.56 16.37
CA HIS A 377 -20.39 5.20 16.48
C HIS A 377 -20.28 4.60 17.89
N LEU A 378 -19.17 4.80 18.60
CA LEU A 378 -18.95 4.19 19.92
C LEU A 378 -19.35 5.13 21.06
N ALA A 379 -18.93 6.39 21.01
CA ALA A 379 -19.32 7.38 22.01
C ALA A 379 -20.74 7.94 21.78
N GLN A 380 -21.33 7.70 20.61
CA GLN A 380 -22.67 8.16 20.20
C GLN A 380 -22.81 9.68 20.31
N ARG A 381 -21.79 10.39 19.84
CA ARG A 381 -21.75 11.85 19.78
C ARG A 381 -22.24 12.32 18.43
N ASP A 382 -22.88 13.49 18.43
CA ASP A 382 -23.28 14.17 17.20
C ASP A 382 -22.08 14.91 16.62
N VAL A 383 -21.26 14.20 15.85
CA VAL A 383 -20.05 14.70 15.19
C VAL A 383 -20.05 14.30 13.72
N GLU A 384 -19.53 15.16 12.87
CA GLU A 384 -19.43 14.86 11.44
C GLU A 384 -18.27 13.90 11.15
N THR A 385 -18.49 12.92 10.27
CA THR A 385 -17.48 11.93 9.85
C THR A 385 -16.99 12.15 8.41
N GLY A 386 -17.32 13.30 7.82
CA GLY A 386 -16.98 13.68 6.44
C GLY A 386 -17.74 12.89 5.37
N PRO A 387 -17.36 13.01 4.09
CA PRO A 387 -18.01 12.31 2.97
C PRO A 387 -17.90 10.79 3.06
N ALA A 388 -18.86 10.05 2.53
CA ALA A 388 -18.83 8.58 2.55
C ALA A 388 -17.72 7.98 1.67
N ALA A 389 -17.34 8.64 0.58
CA ALA A 389 -16.20 8.19 -0.23
C ALA A 389 -15.25 9.35 -0.52
N GLU A 390 -13.97 9.14 -0.21
CA GLU A 390 -12.88 10.07 -0.54
C GLU A 390 -11.78 9.30 -1.28
N LEU A 391 -11.56 9.66 -2.54
CA LEU A 391 -10.63 8.98 -3.44
C LEU A 391 -9.48 9.91 -3.78
N PHE A 392 -8.27 9.49 -3.44
CA PHE A 392 -7.03 10.21 -3.69
C PHE A 392 -6.49 9.78 -5.05
N LEU A 393 -6.79 10.58 -6.05
CA LEU A 393 -6.51 10.29 -7.45
C LEU A 393 -5.01 10.49 -7.74
N SER A 394 -4.45 9.63 -8.59
CA SER A 394 -3.24 9.96 -9.34
C SER A 394 -3.53 11.05 -10.36
N ASP A 395 -2.51 11.86 -10.65
CA ASP A 395 -2.59 12.96 -11.62
C ASP A 395 -2.32 12.51 -13.07
N GLY A 396 -1.81 11.28 -13.27
CA GLY A 396 -1.44 10.73 -14.58
C GLY A 396 0.04 10.86 -14.95
N THR A 397 0.92 11.43 -14.09
CA THR A 397 2.39 11.44 -14.30
C THR A 397 3.13 10.35 -13.50
N PHE A 398 4.35 10.02 -13.94
CA PHE A 398 5.21 9.06 -13.24
C PHE A 398 5.80 9.63 -11.94
N GLU A 399 6.22 10.92 -11.95
CA GLU A 399 6.60 11.70 -10.76
C GLU A 399 5.44 11.77 -9.75
N GLY A 400 4.22 12.05 -10.22
CA GLY A 400 3.02 12.18 -9.40
C GLY A 400 2.39 10.88 -8.89
N GLY A 401 2.90 9.77 -9.40
CA GLY A 401 2.31 8.46 -9.27
C GLY A 401 2.64 7.71 -7.98
N ARG A 402 3.73 8.06 -7.30
CA ARG A 402 4.09 7.47 -5.98
C ARG A 402 3.59 8.31 -4.81
N THR A 403 3.25 9.56 -5.08
CA THR A 403 2.96 10.56 -4.06
C THR A 403 1.46 10.86 -4.02
N GLY A 404 0.72 10.82 -5.13
CA GLY A 404 -0.69 11.24 -5.20
C GLY A 404 -0.85 12.72 -5.55
N ASP A 405 -0.05 13.23 -6.49
CA ASP A 405 0.19 14.67 -6.76
C ASP A 405 -0.98 15.50 -7.31
N ARG A 406 -2.19 14.95 -7.41
CA ARG A 406 -3.34 15.82 -7.68
C ARG A 406 -3.64 16.60 -6.41
N SER A 407 -3.69 17.93 -6.52
CA SER A 407 -4.17 18.82 -5.45
C SER A 407 -5.66 18.67 -5.17
N GLN A 408 -6.35 17.71 -5.80
CA GLN A 408 -7.78 17.50 -5.70
C GLN A 408 -8.07 16.03 -5.45
N ILE A 409 -9.04 15.79 -4.58
CA ILE A 409 -9.61 14.46 -4.35
C ILE A 409 -11.02 14.39 -4.91
N LEU A 410 -11.48 13.18 -5.23
CA LEU A 410 -12.88 12.93 -5.57
C LEU A 410 -13.65 12.62 -4.28
N VAL A 411 -14.77 13.32 -4.08
CA VAL A 411 -15.73 13.02 -3.02
C VAL A 411 -17.03 12.47 -3.61
N ASP A 412 -17.60 11.46 -2.96
CA ASP A 412 -18.92 10.91 -3.30
C ASP A 412 -19.70 10.56 -2.03
N SER A 413 -21.02 10.42 -2.20
CA SER A 413 -21.99 9.98 -1.21
C SER A 413 -21.95 8.48 -0.93
N GLN A 414 -21.23 7.68 -1.73
CA GLN A 414 -21.11 6.23 -1.54
C GLN A 414 -19.93 5.63 -2.32
N TRP A 415 -19.54 4.41 -1.95
CA TRP A 415 -18.66 3.55 -2.75
C TRP A 415 -19.31 2.19 -3.05
N PRO A 416 -19.23 1.69 -4.29
CA PRO A 416 -18.64 2.34 -5.47
C PRO A 416 -19.36 3.62 -5.87
N ALA A 417 -18.60 4.61 -6.36
CA ALA A 417 -19.16 5.83 -6.89
C ALA A 417 -20.16 5.52 -8.02
N THR A 418 -21.15 6.40 -8.24
CA THR A 418 -22.08 6.22 -9.37
C THR A 418 -21.35 6.47 -10.68
N ALA A 419 -20.83 5.39 -11.29
CA ALA A 419 -20.04 5.44 -12.51
C ALA A 419 -20.83 4.90 -13.71
N SER A 420 -20.64 5.56 -14.85
CA SER A 420 -20.95 4.96 -16.15
C SER A 420 -19.78 4.07 -16.58
N HIS A 421 -20.01 3.10 -17.46
CA HIS A 421 -18.91 2.28 -17.98
C HIS A 421 -18.57 2.70 -19.42
N LEU A 422 -17.34 3.16 -19.62
CA LEU A 422 -16.74 3.28 -20.95
C LEU A 422 -16.45 1.88 -21.47
N THR A 423 -17.22 1.45 -22.47
CA THR A 423 -17.05 0.13 -23.10
C THR A 423 -16.04 0.25 -24.24
N LEU A 424 -15.01 -0.59 -24.19
CA LEU A 424 -13.88 -0.60 -25.10
C LEU A 424 -13.70 -1.98 -25.74
N HIS A 425 -13.42 -1.97 -27.03
CA HIS A 425 -13.33 -3.15 -27.88
C HIS A 425 -11.94 -3.21 -28.54
N PRO A 426 -11.12 -4.20 -28.17
CA PRO A 426 -9.91 -4.55 -28.91
C PRO A 426 -10.24 -4.91 -30.36
N ALA A 427 -9.41 -4.45 -31.30
CA ALA A 427 -9.50 -4.77 -32.73
C ALA A 427 -8.22 -5.43 -33.25
N ALA A 428 -8.30 -6.16 -34.36
CA ALA A 428 -7.18 -6.96 -34.88
C ALA A 428 -5.98 -6.12 -35.38
N ASP A 429 -6.17 -4.81 -35.56
CA ASP A 429 -5.12 -3.84 -35.92
C ASP A 429 -4.41 -3.22 -34.70
N GLY A 430 -4.75 -3.65 -33.48
CA GLY A 430 -4.16 -3.13 -32.24
C GLY A 430 -4.87 -1.91 -31.67
N THR A 431 -6.03 -1.50 -32.21
CA THR A 431 -6.80 -0.40 -31.64
C THR A 431 -7.73 -0.87 -30.50
N LEU A 432 -8.01 0.03 -29.55
CA LEU A 432 -8.97 -0.16 -28.45
C LEU A 432 -10.07 0.92 -28.56
N GLY A 433 -11.11 0.62 -29.33
CA GLY A 433 -12.14 1.59 -29.70
C GLY A 433 -13.43 1.47 -28.91
N THR A 434 -14.23 2.54 -28.86
CA THR A 434 -15.59 2.53 -28.26
C THR A 434 -16.65 1.88 -29.16
N THR A 435 -16.31 1.62 -30.42
CA THR A 435 -17.17 0.95 -31.39
C THR A 435 -16.67 -0.47 -31.62
N ALA A 436 -17.54 -1.46 -31.40
CA ALA A 436 -17.20 -2.86 -31.65
C ALA A 436 -16.84 -3.08 -33.14
N PRO A 437 -15.74 -3.79 -33.45
CA PRO A 437 -15.43 -4.15 -34.84
C PRO A 437 -16.56 -5.00 -35.43
N ALA A 438 -16.94 -4.73 -36.69
CA ALA A 438 -18.04 -5.42 -37.35
C ALA A 438 -17.72 -6.87 -37.78
N VAL A 439 -16.43 -7.21 -37.86
CA VAL A 439 -15.95 -8.50 -38.35
C VAL A 439 -15.14 -9.18 -37.24
N PRO A 440 -15.34 -10.49 -37.00
CA PRO A 440 -14.51 -11.23 -36.06
C PRO A 440 -13.03 -11.20 -36.47
N GLY A 441 -12.16 -11.00 -35.49
CA GLY A 441 -10.72 -11.00 -35.66
C GLY A 441 -10.02 -11.67 -34.47
N ALA A 442 -8.70 -11.73 -34.52
CA ALA A 442 -7.90 -12.17 -33.38
C ALA A 442 -6.45 -11.67 -33.51
N VAL A 443 -5.78 -11.54 -32.37
CA VAL A 443 -4.34 -11.28 -32.31
C VAL A 443 -3.68 -12.37 -31.46
N SER A 444 -2.57 -12.94 -31.95
CA SER A 444 -1.82 -13.97 -31.22
C SER A 444 -0.45 -13.47 -30.82
N PHE A 445 0.04 -13.95 -29.68
CA PHE A 445 1.42 -13.80 -29.26
C PHE A 445 1.92 -15.11 -28.65
N THR A 446 3.24 -15.29 -28.64
CA THR A 446 3.88 -16.38 -27.89
C THR A 446 4.23 -15.83 -26.51
N GLY A 447 3.77 -16.52 -25.47
CA GLY A 447 4.05 -16.17 -24.10
C GLY A 447 5.51 -16.38 -23.76
N ASP A 448 6.05 -15.44 -22.98
CA ASP A 448 7.43 -15.43 -22.54
C ASP A 448 7.47 -15.54 -21.00
N PRO A 449 8.08 -16.60 -20.44
CA PRO A 449 8.19 -16.75 -18.99
C PRO A 449 9.20 -15.79 -18.35
N SER A 450 10.01 -15.06 -19.14
CA SER A 450 11.05 -14.15 -18.63
C SER A 450 10.52 -12.83 -18.06
N GLY A 451 9.21 -12.56 -18.11
CA GLY A 451 8.62 -11.31 -17.64
C GLY A 451 8.68 -11.04 -16.16
N PHE A 452 9.04 -12.04 -15.37
CA PHE A 452 9.45 -11.82 -13.99
C PHE A 452 10.74 -10.99 -13.90
N ALA A 453 11.67 -11.15 -14.85
CA ALA A 453 12.96 -10.44 -14.89
C ALA A 453 12.97 -9.24 -15.85
N ASP A 454 12.20 -9.29 -16.94
CA ASP A 454 12.06 -8.20 -17.91
C ASP A 454 10.60 -8.08 -18.40
N PRO A 455 9.72 -7.43 -17.61
CA PRO A 455 8.30 -7.30 -17.97
C PRO A 455 8.07 -6.52 -19.27
N GLN A 456 8.95 -5.54 -19.57
CA GLN A 456 8.86 -4.70 -20.76
C GLN A 456 9.32 -5.45 -22.02
N GLY A 457 10.31 -6.34 -21.90
CA GLY A 457 10.84 -7.18 -22.97
C GLY A 457 10.01 -8.43 -23.29
N THR A 458 8.98 -8.74 -22.50
CA THR A 458 8.13 -9.91 -22.77
C THR A 458 7.29 -9.80 -24.02
N GLY A 459 7.13 -10.94 -24.70
CA GLY A 459 6.10 -11.11 -25.72
C GLY A 459 4.72 -10.80 -25.16
N GLY A 460 3.90 -10.12 -25.96
CA GLY A 460 2.55 -9.69 -25.59
C GLY A 460 1.83 -9.03 -26.76
N VAL A 461 0.63 -8.55 -26.51
CA VAL A 461 -0.13 -7.72 -27.44
C VAL A 461 -0.69 -6.50 -26.73
N ASP A 462 -0.54 -5.33 -27.34
CA ASP A 462 -1.12 -4.08 -26.87
C ASP A 462 -2.35 -3.72 -27.72
N PHE A 463 -3.39 -3.23 -27.06
CA PHE A 463 -4.52 -2.55 -27.68
C PHE A 463 -4.62 -1.14 -27.14
N VAL A 464 -4.56 -0.14 -28.01
CA VAL A 464 -4.36 1.26 -27.62
C VAL A 464 -5.57 2.11 -28.06
N SER A 465 -6.10 2.92 -27.14
CA SER A 465 -7.21 3.82 -27.45
C SER A 465 -6.76 5.05 -28.23
N GLU A 466 -7.72 5.78 -28.79
CA GLU A 466 -7.47 7.18 -29.14
C GLU A 466 -7.19 8.00 -27.87
N PRO A 467 -6.48 9.14 -27.97
CA PRO A 467 -6.30 10.04 -26.86
C PRO A 467 -7.66 10.49 -26.32
N VAL A 468 -7.80 10.57 -25.00
CA VAL A 468 -9.00 11.16 -24.42
C VAL A 468 -9.04 12.66 -24.71
N ALA A 469 -10.22 13.17 -25.03
CA ALA A 469 -10.41 14.56 -25.45
C ALA A 469 -10.48 15.55 -24.27
N GLU A 470 -10.63 15.04 -23.05
CA GLU A 470 -10.71 15.81 -21.81
C GLU A 470 -10.28 14.92 -20.63
N ASP A 471 -9.93 15.57 -19.52
CA ASP A 471 -9.64 14.88 -18.27
C ASP A 471 -10.80 13.98 -17.84
N THR A 472 -10.50 12.71 -17.61
CA THR A 472 -11.48 11.66 -17.32
C THR A 472 -11.18 11.00 -15.98
N VAL A 473 -12.10 11.07 -15.03
CA VAL A 473 -11.95 10.42 -13.72
C VAL A 473 -12.43 8.98 -13.77
N LEU A 474 -11.51 8.05 -13.50
CA LEU A 474 -11.75 6.61 -13.41
C LEU A 474 -11.84 6.19 -11.95
N ALA A 475 -13.05 5.83 -11.50
CA ALA A 475 -13.34 5.50 -10.11
C ALA A 475 -14.27 4.29 -10.01
N GLY A 476 -13.77 3.19 -9.44
CA GLY A 476 -14.52 1.94 -9.31
C GLY A 476 -13.74 0.73 -9.82
N LYS A 477 -14.44 -0.40 -10.00
CA LYS A 477 -13.83 -1.65 -10.47
C LYS A 477 -14.08 -1.85 -11.97
N PRO A 478 -13.03 -2.04 -12.80
CA PRO A 478 -13.21 -2.33 -14.21
C PRO A 478 -13.60 -3.80 -14.43
N LEU A 479 -14.32 -4.06 -15.51
CA LEU A 479 -14.82 -5.39 -15.88
C LEU A 479 -14.24 -5.81 -17.23
N MET A 480 -13.96 -7.11 -17.39
CA MET A 480 -13.47 -7.65 -18.65
C MET A 480 -14.18 -8.95 -18.98
N ASP A 481 -14.81 -8.99 -20.15
CA ASP A 481 -15.22 -10.24 -20.80
C ASP A 481 -14.08 -10.64 -21.75
N LEU A 482 -13.21 -11.54 -21.29
CA LEU A 482 -12.04 -12.01 -22.04
C LEU A 482 -12.41 -13.21 -22.89
N VAL A 483 -12.19 -13.12 -24.20
CA VAL A 483 -12.34 -14.25 -25.13
C VAL A 483 -10.98 -14.62 -25.70
N ALA A 484 -10.43 -15.73 -25.24
CA ALA A 484 -9.08 -16.14 -25.64
C ALA A 484 -8.91 -17.66 -25.74
N SER A 485 -7.93 -18.10 -26.52
CA SER A 485 -7.46 -19.50 -26.56
C SER A 485 -5.98 -19.57 -26.24
N VAL A 486 -5.53 -20.69 -25.69
CA VAL A 486 -4.11 -20.99 -25.43
C VAL A 486 -3.74 -22.35 -26.01
N THR A 487 -2.47 -22.58 -26.36
CA THR A 487 -1.99 -23.89 -26.86
C THR A 487 -1.45 -24.81 -25.76
N ALA A 488 -1.16 -24.28 -24.57
CA ALA A 488 -0.67 -25.05 -23.43
C ALA A 488 -1.76 -25.15 -22.34
N PRO A 489 -1.81 -26.28 -21.61
CA PRO A 489 -2.89 -26.52 -20.64
C PRO A 489 -2.84 -25.59 -19.41
N ARG A 490 -1.63 -25.18 -18.97
CA ARG A 490 -1.42 -24.26 -17.84
C ARG A 490 -0.67 -23.02 -18.29
N VAL A 491 -1.36 -21.90 -18.39
CA VAL A 491 -0.83 -20.59 -18.80
C VAL A 491 -1.52 -19.53 -17.96
N HIS A 492 -0.81 -18.53 -17.45
CA HIS A 492 -1.45 -17.36 -16.87
C HIS A 492 -1.85 -16.39 -17.98
N LEU A 493 -3.08 -15.87 -17.94
CA LEU A 493 -3.48 -14.76 -18.80
C LEU A 493 -3.58 -13.51 -17.96
N ILE A 494 -2.74 -12.53 -18.26
CA ILE A 494 -2.62 -11.29 -17.51
C ILE A 494 -2.95 -10.14 -18.47
N GLY A 495 -3.92 -9.32 -18.10
CA GLY A 495 -4.28 -8.09 -18.79
C GLY A 495 -3.89 -6.91 -17.91
N THR A 496 -3.00 -6.05 -18.35
CA THR A 496 -2.63 -4.83 -17.62
C THR A 496 -3.18 -3.62 -18.34
N LEU A 497 -3.94 -2.79 -17.61
CA LEU A 497 -4.44 -1.53 -18.12
C LEU A 497 -3.45 -0.43 -17.73
N TYR A 498 -2.94 0.28 -18.72
CA TYR A 498 -2.04 1.40 -18.56
C TYR A 498 -2.72 2.71 -18.95
N ASP A 499 -2.38 3.75 -18.21
CA ASP A 499 -2.40 5.13 -18.70
C ASP A 499 -1.09 5.37 -19.47
N GLU A 500 -1.19 5.77 -20.74
CA GLU A 500 -0.07 6.09 -21.62
C GLU A 500 -0.09 7.58 -21.98
N SER A 501 0.98 8.29 -21.61
CA SER A 501 1.14 9.72 -21.85
C SER A 501 1.52 10.03 -23.32
N PRO A 502 1.38 11.30 -23.76
CA PRO A 502 1.72 11.69 -25.14
C PRO A 502 3.18 11.46 -25.56
N ASP A 503 4.11 11.39 -24.60
CA ASP A 503 5.52 11.06 -24.80
C ASP A 503 5.82 9.55 -24.75
N GLY A 504 4.81 8.72 -24.46
CA GLY A 504 4.89 7.26 -24.49
C GLY A 504 5.25 6.59 -23.17
N GLU A 505 5.32 7.33 -22.06
CA GLU A 505 5.45 6.72 -20.74
C GLU A 505 4.16 5.97 -20.36
N ARG A 506 4.30 4.90 -19.57
CA ARG A 506 3.18 4.03 -19.20
C ARG A 506 3.12 3.82 -17.70
N ARG A 507 1.94 4.03 -17.12
CA ARG A 507 1.63 3.75 -15.71
C ARG A 507 0.52 2.71 -15.61
N ARG A 508 0.74 1.65 -14.83
CA ARG A 508 -0.30 0.66 -14.53
C ARG A 508 -1.38 1.31 -13.68
N ILE A 509 -2.63 1.26 -14.14
CA ILE A 509 -3.80 1.80 -13.42
C ILE A 509 -4.76 0.70 -12.98
N SER A 510 -4.71 -0.48 -13.60
CA SER A 510 -5.40 -1.69 -13.13
C SER A 510 -4.74 -2.94 -13.71
N GLN A 511 -5.02 -4.09 -13.10
CA GLN A 511 -4.55 -5.40 -13.56
C GLN A 511 -5.65 -6.45 -13.47
N PHE A 512 -5.69 -7.32 -14.46
CA PHE A 512 -6.53 -8.49 -14.59
C PHE A 512 -5.63 -9.72 -14.66
N ALA A 513 -6.01 -10.81 -14.02
CA ALA A 513 -5.32 -12.08 -14.20
C ALA A 513 -6.28 -13.26 -14.03
N ILE A 514 -6.07 -14.33 -14.78
CA ILE A 514 -6.81 -15.58 -14.63
C ILE A 514 -5.99 -16.78 -15.06
N ASN A 515 -6.11 -17.89 -14.31
CA ASN A 515 -5.73 -19.21 -14.78
C ASN A 515 -6.90 -19.77 -15.63
N PRO A 516 -6.75 -20.02 -16.94
CA PRO A 516 -7.82 -20.52 -17.79
C PRO A 516 -8.40 -21.87 -17.35
N GLU A 517 -7.65 -22.72 -16.63
CA GLU A 517 -8.21 -23.93 -16.04
C GLU A 517 -9.29 -23.61 -14.99
N LEU A 518 -9.23 -22.45 -14.35
CA LEU A 518 -10.13 -22.00 -13.28
C LEU A 518 -11.19 -21.01 -13.77
N ARG A 519 -11.38 -20.89 -15.09
CA ARG A 519 -12.31 -19.94 -15.73
C ARG A 519 -13.78 -20.04 -15.36
N VAL A 520 -14.22 -21.20 -14.87
CA VAL A 520 -15.63 -21.44 -14.47
C VAL A 520 -15.82 -21.40 -12.96
N GLY A 521 -14.78 -21.00 -12.22
CA GLY A 521 -14.73 -21.02 -10.77
C GLY A 521 -13.41 -21.59 -10.25
N VAL A 522 -12.91 -21.02 -9.17
CA VAL A 522 -11.58 -21.35 -8.62
C VAL A 522 -11.52 -22.70 -7.90
N ALA A 523 -12.67 -23.26 -7.51
CA ALA A 523 -12.73 -24.53 -6.78
C ALA A 523 -12.68 -25.77 -7.68
N THR A 524 -13.12 -25.67 -8.94
CA THR A 524 -13.23 -26.83 -9.85
C THR A 524 -12.54 -26.54 -11.18
N PRO A 525 -11.34 -27.09 -11.41
CA PRO A 525 -10.62 -26.89 -12.66
C PRO A 525 -11.36 -27.56 -13.81
N LYS A 526 -11.48 -26.82 -14.91
CA LYS A 526 -11.97 -27.28 -16.20
C LYS A 526 -10.78 -27.33 -17.15
N PRO A 527 -10.41 -28.50 -17.70
CA PRO A 527 -9.27 -28.60 -18.60
C PRO A 527 -9.36 -27.60 -19.76
N VAL A 528 -8.19 -27.08 -20.12
CA VAL A 528 -8.01 -26.29 -21.33
C VAL A 528 -7.88 -27.25 -22.51
N ILE A 529 -8.64 -26.99 -23.58
CA ILE A 529 -8.46 -27.67 -24.86
C ILE A 529 -7.61 -26.75 -25.75
N PRO A 530 -6.39 -27.16 -26.15
CA PRO A 530 -5.50 -26.33 -26.94
C PRO A 530 -6.16 -25.73 -28.17
N GLY A 531 -6.06 -24.41 -28.32
CA GLY A 531 -6.63 -23.65 -29.45
C GLY A 531 -8.15 -23.44 -29.40
N GLN A 532 -8.85 -23.94 -28.39
CA GLN A 532 -10.27 -23.64 -28.21
C GLN A 532 -10.45 -22.26 -27.57
N LEU A 533 -11.27 -21.40 -28.19
CA LEU A 533 -11.67 -20.13 -27.58
C LEU A 533 -12.50 -20.37 -26.32
N MET A 534 -12.17 -19.64 -25.28
CA MET A 534 -12.80 -19.67 -23.97
C MET A 534 -13.28 -18.28 -23.61
N GLN A 535 -14.49 -18.19 -23.06
CA GLN A 535 -15.00 -16.99 -22.41
C GLN A 535 -14.60 -17.03 -20.94
N MET A 536 -14.07 -15.92 -20.45
CA MET A 536 -13.45 -15.78 -19.14
C MET A 536 -13.77 -14.39 -18.58
N GLN A 537 -13.82 -14.27 -17.25
CA GLN A 537 -14.06 -13.00 -16.56
C GLN A 537 -12.98 -12.80 -15.49
N PRO A 538 -11.76 -12.40 -15.89
CA PRO A 538 -10.71 -12.13 -14.92
C PRO A 538 -11.11 -10.95 -14.02
N PRO A 539 -10.89 -11.02 -12.69
CA PRO A 539 -11.17 -9.90 -11.80
C PRO A 539 -10.16 -8.76 -12.04
N GLY A 540 -10.65 -7.53 -12.18
CA GLY A 540 -9.82 -6.33 -12.27
C GLY A 540 -9.57 -5.69 -10.90
N PHE A 541 -8.49 -4.93 -10.76
CA PHE A 541 -8.24 -4.12 -9.56
C PHE A 541 -9.05 -2.82 -9.58
N ALA A 542 -9.59 -2.44 -8.41
CA ALA A 542 -10.28 -1.17 -8.23
C ALA A 542 -9.35 0.02 -8.53
N MET A 543 -9.94 1.09 -9.05
CA MET A 543 -9.23 2.25 -9.57
C MET A 543 -9.71 3.54 -8.90
N ALA A 544 -8.77 4.48 -8.78
CA ALA A 544 -8.98 5.86 -8.41
C ALA A 544 -7.94 6.70 -9.18
N HIS A 545 -8.23 7.06 -10.44
CA HIS A 545 -7.22 7.62 -11.36
C HIS A 545 -7.80 8.77 -12.18
N ASN A 546 -7.03 9.84 -12.40
CA ASN A 546 -7.35 10.87 -13.40
C ASN A 546 -6.57 10.60 -14.68
N LEU A 547 -7.28 10.26 -15.75
CA LEU A 547 -6.70 10.12 -17.08
C LEU A 547 -6.72 11.50 -17.76
N ARG A 548 -5.55 12.10 -18.00
CA ARG A 548 -5.42 13.46 -18.54
C ARG A 548 -5.82 13.57 -20.01
N GLU A 549 -6.29 14.75 -20.41
CA GLU A 549 -6.44 15.11 -21.82
C GLU A 549 -5.18 14.73 -22.62
N GLY A 550 -5.36 14.08 -23.77
CA GLY A 550 -4.27 13.65 -24.65
C GLY A 550 -3.61 12.32 -24.27
N HIS A 551 -3.88 11.78 -23.08
CA HIS A 551 -3.43 10.44 -22.69
C HIS A 551 -4.29 9.35 -23.34
N ARG A 552 -3.75 8.13 -23.41
CA ARG A 552 -4.40 6.94 -23.98
C ARG A 552 -4.56 5.85 -22.93
N LEU A 553 -5.57 5.01 -23.10
CA LEU A 553 -5.66 3.73 -22.41
C LEU A 553 -4.99 2.65 -23.25
N THR A 554 -4.03 1.96 -22.66
CA THR A 554 -3.34 0.83 -23.28
C THR A 554 -3.65 -0.45 -22.51
N LEU A 555 -4.38 -1.37 -23.14
CA LEU A 555 -4.64 -2.71 -22.61
C LEU A 555 -3.61 -3.69 -23.18
N ARG A 556 -2.70 -4.17 -22.32
CA ARG A 556 -1.66 -5.13 -22.70
C ARG A 556 -1.99 -6.51 -22.17
N PHE A 557 -1.92 -7.53 -23.02
CA PHE A 557 -2.00 -8.93 -22.60
C PHE A 557 -0.63 -9.60 -22.64
N THR A 558 -0.28 -10.29 -21.56
CA THR A 558 0.95 -11.08 -21.39
C THR A 558 0.65 -12.43 -20.72
N THR A 559 1.69 -13.26 -20.57
CA THR A 559 1.65 -14.48 -19.76
C THR A 559 2.48 -14.40 -18.48
N SER A 560 3.10 -13.25 -18.23
CA SER A 560 4.00 -13.02 -17.10
C SER A 560 3.95 -11.55 -16.69
N ASP A 561 4.21 -11.31 -15.41
CA ASP A 561 4.21 -10.00 -14.76
C ASP A 561 5.13 -10.10 -13.52
N PRO A 562 5.82 -9.02 -13.10
CA PRO A 562 6.77 -9.07 -11.99
C PRO A 562 6.13 -9.47 -10.67
N ASP A 563 4.85 -9.15 -10.49
CA ASP A 563 4.13 -9.45 -9.25
C ASP A 563 3.60 -10.90 -9.21
N LYS A 564 3.77 -11.68 -10.30
CA LYS A 564 3.15 -12.99 -10.49
C LYS A 564 4.18 -14.11 -10.61
N VAL A 565 3.82 -15.29 -10.11
CA VAL A 565 4.63 -16.49 -10.32
C VAL A 565 4.56 -16.88 -11.80
N PRO A 566 5.71 -17.07 -12.49
CA PRO A 566 5.71 -17.45 -13.90
C PRO A 566 5.25 -18.91 -14.10
N THR A 567 4.56 -19.18 -15.22
CA THR A 567 4.30 -20.56 -15.64
C THR A 567 5.48 -21.13 -16.42
N PHE A 568 5.77 -22.42 -16.24
CA PHE A 568 6.80 -23.14 -17.01
C PHE A 568 6.27 -23.79 -18.31
N ALA A 569 5.20 -23.23 -18.89
CA ALA A 569 4.70 -23.72 -20.16
C ALA A 569 5.74 -23.51 -21.27
N VAL A 570 5.94 -24.52 -22.11
CA VAL A 570 6.85 -24.45 -23.26
C VAL A 570 6.09 -23.90 -24.46
N ASP A 571 6.57 -22.79 -25.02
CA ASP A 571 6.02 -22.09 -26.19
C ASP A 571 4.49 -21.89 -26.16
N PRO A 572 3.91 -21.36 -25.06
CA PRO A 572 2.47 -21.14 -24.98
C PRO A 572 2.06 -20.04 -25.97
N ARG A 573 1.27 -20.37 -26.99
CA ARG A 573 0.65 -19.37 -27.87
C ARG A 573 -0.70 -18.97 -27.31
N VAL A 574 -0.88 -17.68 -27.06
CA VAL A 574 -2.14 -17.06 -26.66
C VAL A 574 -2.77 -16.41 -27.87
N THR A 575 -4.08 -16.46 -28.00
CA THR A 575 -4.85 -15.75 -29.03
C THR A 575 -6.02 -15.05 -28.39
N ILE A 576 -6.07 -13.73 -28.51
CA ILE A 576 -7.16 -12.86 -28.03
C ILE A 576 -8.13 -12.64 -29.19
N ALA A 577 -9.40 -12.99 -29.02
CA ALA A 577 -10.44 -12.76 -30.01
C ALA A 577 -10.96 -11.31 -29.95
N THR A 578 -11.23 -10.74 -31.12
CA THR A 578 -11.71 -9.38 -31.34
C THR A 578 -12.97 -9.37 -32.22
N GLY A 579 -13.70 -8.24 -32.26
CA GLY A 579 -14.93 -8.12 -33.04
C GLY A 579 -16.15 -8.76 -32.37
N PRO A 580 -17.20 -9.15 -33.14
CA PRO A 580 -18.46 -9.63 -32.56
C PRO A 580 -18.27 -10.90 -31.73
N GLY A 581 -18.64 -10.84 -30.44
CA GLY A 581 -18.44 -11.95 -29.49
C GLY A 581 -16.98 -12.13 -29.04
N GLY A 582 -16.10 -11.18 -29.33
CA GLY A 582 -14.72 -11.13 -28.85
C GLY A 582 -14.60 -10.43 -27.50
N THR A 583 -13.36 -10.08 -27.14
CA THR A 583 -13.02 -9.46 -25.86
C THR A 583 -13.65 -8.07 -25.71
N VAL A 584 -14.11 -7.73 -24.50
CA VAL A 584 -14.66 -6.41 -24.14
C VAL A 584 -14.07 -5.98 -22.81
N LEU A 585 -13.65 -4.71 -22.72
CA LEU A 585 -13.23 -4.04 -21.48
C LEU A 585 -14.27 -2.98 -21.13
N GLN A 586 -14.64 -2.88 -19.86
CA GLN A 586 -15.50 -1.83 -19.33
C GLN A 586 -14.76 -1.10 -18.22
N VAL A 587 -14.53 0.19 -18.41
CA VAL A 587 -13.80 1.05 -17.47
C VAL A 587 -14.80 1.97 -16.78
N PRO A 588 -14.89 1.99 -15.44
CA PRO A 588 -15.77 2.91 -14.72
C PRO A 588 -15.28 4.34 -14.86
N VAL A 589 -16.16 5.21 -15.36
CA VAL A 589 -15.96 6.65 -15.53
C VAL A 589 -16.97 7.40 -14.67
N ALA A 590 -16.48 8.28 -13.80
CA ALA A 590 -17.33 9.16 -13.02
C ALA A 590 -17.98 10.19 -13.95
N GLY A 591 -19.32 10.19 -14.04
CA GLY A 591 -20.04 11.03 -15.01
C GLY A 591 -20.11 12.52 -14.63
N SER A 592 -20.04 12.84 -13.34
CA SER A 592 -20.01 14.22 -12.83
C SER A 592 -19.20 14.23 -11.52
N PRO A 593 -17.87 14.04 -11.60
CA PRO A 593 -17.04 13.92 -10.41
C PRO A 593 -17.06 15.23 -9.61
N VAL A 594 -17.31 15.13 -8.30
CA VAL A 594 -17.14 16.26 -7.39
C VAL A 594 -15.69 16.25 -6.93
N LEU A 595 -14.88 17.09 -7.56
CA LEU A 595 -13.48 17.28 -7.22
C LEU A 595 -13.34 18.47 -6.28
N VAL A 596 -12.66 18.25 -5.15
CA VAL A 596 -12.42 19.28 -4.13
C VAL A 596 -10.93 19.44 -3.93
N ASP A 597 -10.48 20.67 -3.71
CA ASP A 597 -9.06 20.94 -3.46
C ASP A 597 -8.66 20.37 -2.09
N ASP A 598 -7.58 19.57 -2.06
CA ASP A 598 -7.06 18.90 -0.88
C ASP A 598 -6.04 19.78 -0.16
N THR A 599 -6.53 20.88 0.41
CA THR A 599 -5.72 21.90 1.10
C THR A 599 -5.69 21.73 2.61
N VAL A 600 -6.04 20.54 3.11
CA VAL A 600 -6.12 20.29 4.56
C VAL A 600 -4.73 20.24 5.19
N PRO A 601 -4.58 20.65 6.46
CA PRO A 601 -3.29 20.63 7.12
C PRO A 601 -2.78 19.20 7.34
N PHE A 602 -1.48 19.01 7.14
CA PHE A 602 -0.81 17.72 7.29
C PHE A 602 -0.37 17.43 8.75
N SER A 603 -0.16 18.47 9.54
CA SER A 603 0.15 18.42 10.98
C SER A 603 -0.57 19.56 11.72
N LEU A 604 -0.66 19.46 13.05
CA LEU A 604 -1.22 20.54 13.90
C LEU A 604 -0.29 21.76 13.96
N ASP A 605 1.01 21.55 13.77
CA ASP A 605 2.07 22.57 13.93
C ASP A 605 2.55 23.18 12.61
N ALA A 606 1.91 22.90 11.48
CA ALA A 606 2.35 23.43 10.20
C ALA A 606 2.30 24.98 10.23
N PRO A 607 3.43 25.69 10.01
CA PRO A 607 3.38 27.13 9.84
C PRO A 607 2.63 27.46 8.55
N ALA A 608 1.91 28.58 8.60
CA ALA A 608 1.39 29.26 7.43
C ALA A 608 2.54 29.54 6.43
N GLU A 609 2.33 29.14 5.17
CA GLU A 609 3.24 29.28 4.02
C GLU A 609 4.61 28.58 4.16
N ALA A 610 4.90 27.64 3.25
CA ALA A 610 6.20 26.97 3.17
C ALA A 610 7.33 28.01 3.03
N GLY A 611 8.36 27.86 3.86
CA GLY A 611 9.56 28.69 3.75
C GLY A 611 10.36 28.35 2.49
N PRO A 612 11.40 29.14 2.15
CA PRO A 612 12.32 28.73 1.09
C PRO A 612 13.07 27.46 1.51
N ALA A 613 13.23 26.53 0.59
CA ALA A 613 14.14 25.41 0.74
C ALA A 613 15.60 25.88 0.68
N GLN A 614 16.50 25.14 1.33
CA GLN A 614 17.93 25.42 1.25
C GLN A 614 18.42 25.21 -0.20
N PRO A 615 19.27 26.12 -0.73
CA PRO A 615 19.81 25.98 -2.08
C PRO A 615 20.49 24.64 -2.31
N GLU A 616 20.27 24.08 -3.50
CA GLU A 616 20.98 22.89 -3.94
C GLU A 616 22.50 23.02 -3.78
N GLU A 617 23.13 21.96 -3.28
CA GLU A 617 24.58 21.85 -3.17
C GLU A 617 25.11 20.75 -4.07
N GLN A 618 26.11 21.08 -4.89
CA GLN A 618 26.81 20.11 -5.76
C GLN A 618 28.25 19.93 -5.30
N ALA A 619 28.68 18.67 -5.25
CA ALA A 619 30.02 18.28 -4.84
C ALA A 619 30.57 17.15 -5.72
N SER A 620 31.86 16.86 -5.56
CA SER A 620 32.46 15.67 -6.16
C SER A 620 33.43 15.03 -5.18
N VAL A 621 33.36 13.71 -5.08
CA VAL A 621 34.26 12.91 -4.26
C VAL A 621 34.96 11.84 -5.09
N THR A 622 36.13 11.38 -4.65
CA THR A 622 36.88 10.34 -5.36
C THR A 622 37.26 9.25 -4.37
N PRO A 623 36.54 8.11 -4.34
CA PRO A 623 36.85 7.00 -3.46
C PRO A 623 38.27 6.48 -3.66
N VAL A 624 39.03 6.40 -2.56
CA VAL A 624 40.40 5.85 -2.53
C VAL A 624 40.50 4.67 -1.57
N ALA A 625 41.53 3.83 -1.74
CA ALA A 625 41.69 2.63 -0.92
C ALA A 625 42.07 3.00 0.52
N GLY A 626 41.25 2.55 1.48
CA GLY A 626 41.45 2.77 2.91
C GLY A 626 40.35 3.62 3.55
N GLY A 627 39.42 2.95 4.24
CA GLY A 627 38.35 3.54 5.05
C GLY A 627 38.22 2.84 6.40
N PRO A 628 37.72 3.51 7.45
CA PRO A 628 37.45 2.87 8.72
C PRO A 628 36.13 2.08 8.67
N GLU A 629 36.12 0.91 9.31
CA GLU A 629 34.97 0.07 9.68
C GLU A 629 34.31 -0.86 8.65
N ARG A 630 34.14 -0.50 7.38
CA ARG A 630 33.60 -1.44 6.37
C ARG A 630 34.73 -1.89 5.43
N THR A 631 34.65 -3.08 4.83
CA THR A 631 35.71 -3.60 3.93
C THR A 631 35.32 -3.51 2.44
N PRO A 632 35.20 -2.31 1.83
CA PRO A 632 35.08 -2.13 0.38
C PRO A 632 36.44 -2.06 -0.32
N LEU A 633 36.44 -1.89 -1.64
CA LEU A 633 37.66 -1.57 -2.41
C LEU A 633 38.14 -0.13 -2.17
N THR A 634 37.23 0.86 -2.07
CA THR A 634 37.55 2.30 -1.85
C THR A 634 36.39 3.11 -1.21
N VAL A 635 36.68 4.20 -0.48
CA VAL A 635 35.68 5.11 0.15
C VAL A 635 36.06 6.60 0.00
N ALA A 636 35.07 7.50 -0.01
CA ALA A 636 35.25 8.95 0.18
C ALA A 636 34.10 9.57 0.97
N PHE A 637 34.28 10.82 1.42
CA PHE A 637 33.30 11.53 2.24
C PHE A 637 33.04 12.94 1.69
N HIS A 638 31.80 13.38 1.75
CA HIS A 638 31.38 14.77 1.55
C HIS A 638 30.66 15.26 2.81
N GLU A 639 31.12 16.35 3.41
CA GLU A 639 30.48 16.92 4.59
C GLU A 639 29.77 18.22 4.21
N PHE A 640 28.56 18.41 4.72
CA PHE A 640 27.71 19.55 4.44
C PHE A 640 26.87 19.92 5.66
N ASP A 641 26.29 21.12 5.66
CA ASP A 641 25.47 21.61 6.74
C ASP A 641 24.00 21.74 6.30
N VAL A 642 23.09 21.22 7.12
CA VAL A 642 21.66 21.55 7.04
C VAL A 642 21.46 22.82 7.84
N GLN A 643 21.08 23.89 7.17
CA GLN A 643 21.04 25.24 7.72
C GLN A 643 19.75 25.51 8.49
N GLU A 644 19.88 26.28 9.57
CA GLU A 644 18.73 26.83 10.30
C GLU A 644 18.09 27.97 9.46
N GLY A 645 16.76 28.08 9.49
CA GLY A 645 16.02 29.15 8.82
C GLY A 645 15.54 28.84 7.39
N PHE A 646 15.84 27.64 6.87
CA PHE A 646 15.22 27.11 5.64
C PHE A 646 14.18 26.05 5.98
N ASP A 647 13.16 25.94 5.15
CA ASP A 647 12.19 24.85 5.19
C ASP A 647 12.79 23.65 4.44
N ASN A 648 13.44 22.76 5.18
CA ASN A 648 14.09 21.56 4.64
C ASN A 648 13.28 20.32 5.04
N ALA A 649 12.05 20.18 4.55
CA ALA A 649 11.17 19.04 4.80
C ALA A 649 11.74 17.71 4.26
N ALA A 650 12.58 17.76 3.22
CA ALA A 650 13.34 16.60 2.77
C ALA A 650 14.70 16.99 2.19
N LEU A 651 15.65 16.06 2.27
CA LEU A 651 16.91 16.07 1.53
C LEU A 651 16.92 14.89 0.57
N LEU A 652 17.13 15.17 -0.71
CA LEU A 652 17.42 14.20 -1.75
C LEU A 652 18.90 14.25 -2.09
N VAL A 653 19.54 13.09 -2.17
CA VAL A 653 20.92 12.98 -2.61
C VAL A 653 20.97 12.11 -3.85
N SER A 654 21.55 12.64 -4.93
CA SER A 654 21.85 11.90 -6.15
C SER A 654 23.36 11.87 -6.36
N ALA A 655 23.90 10.71 -6.69
CA ALA A 655 25.32 10.51 -6.93
C ALA A 655 25.53 9.82 -8.29
N VAL A 656 26.41 10.36 -9.12
CA VAL A 656 26.71 9.86 -10.47
C VAL A 656 28.22 9.64 -10.62
N PRO A 657 28.68 8.39 -10.77
CA PRO A 657 30.09 8.11 -10.99
C PRO A 657 30.52 8.46 -12.43
N SER A 658 31.72 9.01 -12.59
CA SER A 658 32.30 9.45 -13.87
C SER A 658 32.66 8.29 -14.81
N MET A 659 32.70 7.08 -14.28
CA MET A 659 32.89 5.80 -14.97
C MET A 659 31.95 4.79 -14.31
N GLN A 660 31.57 3.73 -15.03
CA GLN A 660 30.72 2.68 -14.44
C GLN A 660 31.33 2.15 -13.15
N ALA A 661 30.62 2.36 -12.04
CA ALA A 661 31.02 1.94 -10.71
C ALA A 661 29.77 1.66 -9.87
N ASP A 662 29.79 0.54 -9.17
CA ASP A 662 28.81 0.18 -8.14
C ASP A 662 29.13 1.00 -6.89
N ILE A 663 28.31 2.01 -6.61
CA ILE A 663 28.51 2.93 -5.48
C ILE A 663 27.35 2.85 -4.49
N ASP A 664 27.69 2.88 -3.21
CA ASP A 664 26.70 3.00 -2.14
C ASP A 664 26.88 4.34 -1.41
N LEU A 665 25.77 4.88 -0.91
CA LEU A 665 25.71 6.10 -0.14
C LEU A 665 25.26 5.81 1.29
N TYR A 666 25.94 6.37 2.28
CA TYR A 666 25.56 6.29 3.69
C TYR A 666 25.57 7.70 4.28
N LEU A 667 24.45 8.11 4.88
CA LEU A 667 24.32 9.46 5.44
C LEU A 667 24.38 9.42 6.96
N GLN A 668 25.26 10.21 7.55
CA GLN A 668 25.45 10.32 8.99
C GLN A 668 25.32 11.77 9.44
N ARG A 669 24.98 11.98 10.71
CA ARG A 669 24.96 13.30 11.35
C ARG A 669 26.00 13.36 12.46
N GLN A 670 26.60 14.53 12.63
CA GLN A 670 27.53 14.77 13.71
C GLN A 670 26.76 14.98 15.02
N ASN A 671 27.09 14.18 16.02
CA ASN A 671 26.59 14.31 17.39
C ASN A 671 27.24 15.53 18.08
N ALA A 672 26.64 15.98 19.18
CA ALA A 672 27.14 17.12 19.95
C ALA A 672 28.57 16.93 20.52
N ASP A 673 29.00 15.68 20.70
CA ASP A 673 30.36 15.32 21.15
C ASP A 673 31.38 15.25 20.00
N GLY A 674 30.97 15.55 18.77
CA GLY A 674 31.80 15.55 17.56
C GLY A 674 31.93 14.18 16.89
N THR A 675 31.34 13.12 17.46
CA THR A 675 31.27 11.79 16.84
C THR A 675 30.23 11.76 15.72
N TRP A 676 30.33 10.79 14.81
CA TRP A 676 29.31 10.56 13.79
C TRP A 676 28.29 9.54 14.31
N SER A 677 27.01 9.78 14.03
CA SER A 677 25.93 8.84 14.32
C SER A 677 26.10 7.54 13.53
N SER A 678 25.29 6.52 13.88
CA SER A 678 24.98 5.47 12.91
C SER A 678 24.33 6.07 11.67
N ASP A 679 24.31 5.32 10.57
CA ASP A 679 23.69 5.77 9.33
C ASP A 679 22.22 6.12 9.59
N LEU A 680 21.83 7.33 9.22
CA LEU A 680 20.45 7.81 9.30
C LEU A 680 19.61 7.22 8.16
N THR A 681 20.24 7.05 7.00
CA THR A 681 19.67 6.49 5.78
C THR A 681 20.82 6.07 4.86
N SER A 682 20.53 5.20 3.90
CA SER A 682 21.50 4.71 2.92
C SER A 682 20.85 4.53 1.56
N GLY A 683 21.63 4.74 0.50
CA GLY A 683 21.29 4.37 -0.88
C GLY A 683 22.21 3.24 -1.32
N GLY A 684 21.64 2.14 -1.79
CA GLY A 684 22.41 1.01 -2.29
C GLY A 684 21.60 0.24 -3.33
N SER A 685 22.13 0.18 -4.54
CA SER A 685 21.53 -0.44 -5.70
C SER A 685 22.60 -1.16 -6.52
N ALA A 686 22.19 -2.05 -7.42
CA ALA A 686 23.12 -2.67 -8.36
C ALA A 686 23.42 -1.77 -9.60
N SER A 687 23.01 -0.50 -9.55
CA SER A 687 23.23 0.47 -10.61
C SER A 687 24.71 0.83 -10.70
N LEU A 688 25.25 0.83 -11.92
CA LEU A 688 26.64 1.26 -12.16
C LEU A 688 26.73 2.73 -12.59
N THR A 689 25.60 3.42 -12.69
CA THR A 689 25.49 4.74 -13.32
C THR A 689 24.96 5.83 -12.42
N GLU A 690 24.28 5.48 -11.33
CA GLU A 690 23.75 6.43 -10.36
C GLU A 690 23.39 5.72 -9.05
N GLU A 691 23.38 6.47 -7.96
CA GLU A 691 22.85 6.04 -6.67
C GLU A 691 22.11 7.20 -6.00
N SER A 692 21.09 6.91 -5.19
CA SER A 692 20.33 7.96 -4.51
C SER A 692 19.90 7.58 -3.10
N LEU A 693 19.74 8.58 -2.23
CA LEU A 693 19.11 8.40 -0.93
C LEU A 693 18.20 9.59 -0.60
N ARG A 694 17.31 9.36 0.37
CA ARG A 694 16.39 10.38 0.89
C ARG A 694 16.41 10.40 2.41
N LEU A 695 16.42 11.59 2.98
CA LEU A 695 16.22 11.86 4.40
C LEU A 695 15.02 12.79 4.58
N ALA A 696 14.04 12.39 5.40
CA ALA A 696 12.89 13.23 5.74
C ALA A 696 13.18 14.07 6.99
N ASN A 697 12.73 15.32 6.98
CA ASN A 697 12.87 16.30 8.07
C ASN A 697 14.30 16.38 8.65
N PRO A 698 15.34 16.62 7.82
CA PRO A 698 16.69 16.83 8.32
C PRO A 698 16.74 17.97 9.35
N VAL A 699 17.14 17.64 10.58
CA VAL A 699 17.33 18.63 11.63
C VAL A 699 18.59 19.45 11.33
N PRO A 700 18.59 20.78 11.55
CA PRO A 700 19.79 21.60 11.38
C PRO A 700 21.02 21.03 12.09
N GLY A 701 22.16 21.12 11.43
CA GLY A 701 23.43 20.58 11.91
C GLY A 701 24.30 20.02 10.80
N ARG A 702 25.42 19.40 11.19
CA ARG A 702 26.44 18.93 10.27
C ARG A 702 26.26 17.47 9.89
N TYR A 703 26.35 17.19 8.60
CA TYR A 703 26.14 15.87 8.00
C TYR A 703 27.37 15.42 7.22
N ARG A 704 27.48 14.12 7.05
CA ARG A 704 28.50 13.46 6.25
C ARG A 704 27.84 12.42 5.36
N LEU A 705 27.99 12.60 4.06
CA LEU A 705 27.73 11.59 3.06
C LEU A 705 29.00 10.77 2.86
N GLU A 706 28.90 9.49 3.13
CA GLU A 706 29.94 8.50 2.88
C GLU A 706 29.61 7.78 1.57
N VAL A 707 30.56 7.79 0.62
CA VAL A 707 30.41 7.22 -0.73
C VAL A 707 31.37 6.05 -0.88
N HIS A 708 30.82 4.86 -1.04
CA HIS A 708 31.58 3.63 -1.24
C HIS A 708 31.63 3.31 -2.72
N ASN A 709 32.73 2.73 -3.18
CA ASN A 709 32.81 2.11 -4.49
C ASN A 709 33.21 0.65 -4.29
N TRP A 710 32.22 -0.23 -4.50
CA TRP A 710 32.32 -1.68 -4.31
C TRP A 710 32.87 -2.38 -5.55
N ALA A 711 32.50 -1.91 -6.73
CA ALA A 711 32.94 -2.47 -8.00
C ALA A 711 33.08 -1.38 -9.07
N GLY A 712 34.31 -0.93 -9.29
CA GLY A 712 34.64 0.09 -10.28
C GLY A 712 36.15 0.35 -10.29
N ALA A 713 36.63 1.16 -11.24
CA ALA A 713 38.03 1.55 -11.22
C ALA A 713 38.34 2.34 -9.93
N PRO A 714 39.43 2.04 -9.21
CA PRO A 714 39.86 2.87 -8.09
C PRO A 714 40.03 4.32 -8.53
N SER A 715 39.65 5.28 -7.69
CA SER A 715 39.66 6.73 -8.03
C SER A 715 38.65 7.17 -9.10
N THR A 716 37.53 6.44 -9.28
CA THR A 716 36.39 6.95 -10.04
C THR A 716 35.80 8.17 -9.33
N ARG A 717 35.71 9.33 -10.00
CA ARG A 717 35.06 10.52 -9.43
C ARG A 717 33.56 10.27 -9.34
N VAL A 718 32.91 10.68 -8.26
CA VAL A 718 31.47 10.61 -8.06
C VAL A 718 30.97 12.04 -7.86
N ASP A 719 30.10 12.50 -8.75
CA ASP A 719 29.44 13.79 -8.67
C ASP A 719 28.16 13.64 -7.83
N VAL A 720 28.02 14.46 -6.79
CA VAL A 720 26.94 14.39 -5.80
C VAL A 720 26.12 15.67 -5.87
N THR A 721 24.80 15.54 -5.88
CA THR A 721 23.84 16.63 -5.81
C THR A 721 22.97 16.45 -4.56
N LEU A 722 22.91 17.48 -3.73
CA LEU A 722 22.10 17.56 -2.51
C LEU A 722 20.95 18.55 -2.76
N THR A 723 19.75 18.05 -2.99
CA THR A 723 18.56 18.87 -3.25
C THR A 723 17.69 18.90 -2.00
N PHE A 724 17.49 20.08 -1.43
CA PHE A 724 16.57 20.27 -0.31
C PHE A 724 15.18 20.65 -0.81
N LEU A 725 14.15 20.05 -0.24
CA LEU A 725 12.75 20.33 -0.56
C LEU A 725 12.07 20.98 0.64
N ASN A 726 11.24 22.00 0.39
CA ASN A 726 10.39 22.60 1.40
C ASN A 726 9.12 21.76 1.67
N SER A 727 8.34 22.18 2.65
CA SER A 727 7.08 21.51 3.02
C SER A 727 6.02 21.52 1.91
N ALA A 728 6.16 22.37 0.89
CA ALA A 728 5.35 22.36 -0.34
C ALA A 728 5.90 21.43 -1.44
N GLY A 729 7.10 20.87 -1.27
CA GLY A 729 7.78 20.03 -2.26
C GLY A 729 8.64 20.78 -3.26
N ASP A 730 8.79 22.11 -3.13
CA ASP A 730 9.65 22.93 -3.99
C ASP A 730 11.13 22.75 -3.60
N ALA A 731 11.99 22.64 -4.61
CA ALA A 731 13.44 22.60 -4.44
C ALA A 731 14.05 24.00 -4.22
N GLY A 732 15.14 24.06 -3.45
CA GLY A 732 15.84 25.30 -3.10
C GLY A 732 16.89 25.80 -4.08
#